data_AF-A0A4S4M6B8-F1
#
_entry.id   AF-A0A4S4M6B8-F1
#
_cell.length_a   1.000
_cell.length_b   1.000
_cell.length_c   1.000
_cell.angle_alpha   90.00
_cell.angle_beta   90.00
_cell.angle_gamma   90.00
#
_symmetry.space_group_name_H-M   'P 1'
#
loop_
_entity.id
_entity.type
_entity.pdbx_description
1 polymer ?
#
loop_
_entity_poly.entity_id
_entity_poly.type
_entity_poly.pdbx_seq_one_letter_code
_entity_poly.pdbx_strand_id
1 'polypeptide(L)'
;MARARHGTSSTIVIKLGTSSIVHEKTHQPLLSTLSSVVEVVVHLRAQGHKVVLVSSGAIGVGLQRMDMPSRPKSLSGKQALAAIGQGRLIALYDNLFGQLGQPIAQVLLTRGDISDRTRYLNAVNTFKELLLMGVVPIVNENDTVSVSEIKFGDNDTLSAVTSSMIHADYLFLLTDVDGLYTANPRKDPSARLIQVVSSISAIRAEVSTETLGSSLGTGGMETKLIAAEIATAAGVTTIITSSKNPSNIFGIIEYDNSLKSISSTPREPLSRRGSPSPEKSAITSESSSSRVSSLGRPPHTVFTPSSSPLRDLKSWTIHTLNPAGSVIIDTGAHHVLAKRESGGRLLAAGVLGVRGAFASGQAVRIMIRRNPDGKIEDPEAARASYVAGMASTQPGTPNASTLPSRTASEIDLLESTKVHGLPEDDAVVLEKHDATENWELDEVGRGLANYNWAQIEKVRGHNRYVASLFDDDHANGHTDQMFLDIHSSHLPQLLKYADSEWKHSVLLTSLLGQLISICNLFTMLHGNSVRILTGNSHPELASAVAERLNTPLTPCEVKKFSNGEVNVKIHESVRDEDVFIIQSACGDVNDHLMELLILISACKGASARRITAVMPCYPYARMDKKEQSRAPITAKLVANMLAVAGCDHVITMDLHASQIQGFFDFPVDNLYSEPLMIAYIKRHIEGWRDGIIVSPDAGGAKRVAAIADKLGLEFALFHRKRDGKSEDAPEKMELLVGDVKDKVAILVDDMIDTGNTLTLAARSLQENGAKRIHAFVSHGIFSQARMSVIENLPIDTLVVTNTLPQKEHEHLCTKLITIDISHLIAESIRRTHNGESISLLFGEWADSAGMNGY
;
A
#
# COMPACT_ATOMS: atom_id res chain seq x y z
N MET A 1 -23.26 24.34 -37.66
CA MET A 1 -22.43 25.53 -37.38
C MET A 1 -21.66 25.29 -36.10
N ALA A 2 -20.35 25.06 -36.17
CA ALA A 2 -19.52 24.81 -34.99
C ALA A 2 -19.30 26.14 -34.25
N ARG A 3 -19.91 26.30 -33.07
CA ARG A 3 -19.58 27.40 -32.15
C ARG A 3 -18.13 27.24 -31.70
N ALA A 4 -17.38 28.34 -31.69
CA ALA A 4 -16.00 28.39 -31.21
C ALA A 4 -15.88 27.82 -29.79
N ARG A 5 -14.93 26.90 -29.59
CA ARG A 5 -14.55 26.37 -28.26
C ARG A 5 -13.88 27.49 -27.47
N HIS A 6 -14.66 28.23 -26.68
CA HIS A 6 -14.13 29.19 -25.71
C HIS A 6 -14.28 28.62 -24.30
N GLY A 7 -13.20 28.04 -23.79
CA GLY A 7 -13.11 27.56 -22.41
C GLY A 7 -12.02 26.50 -22.24
N THR A 8 -11.24 26.59 -21.17
CA THR A 8 -10.38 25.48 -20.72
C THR A 8 -11.27 24.32 -20.30
N SER A 9 -11.02 23.12 -20.83
CA SER A 9 -11.73 21.91 -20.40
C SER A 9 -11.49 21.67 -18.90
N SER A 10 -12.56 21.37 -18.17
CA SER A 10 -12.52 21.13 -16.73
C SER A 10 -13.15 19.79 -16.39
N THR A 11 -12.68 19.18 -15.31
CA THR A 11 -13.26 17.98 -14.70
C THR A 11 -14.14 18.41 -13.53
N ILE A 12 -15.42 18.01 -13.56
CA ILE A 12 -16.46 18.53 -12.68
C ILE A 12 -17.16 17.35 -12.00
N VAL A 13 -17.25 17.39 -10.67
CA VAL A 13 -18.10 16.50 -9.89
C VAL A 13 -19.34 17.27 -9.44
N ILE A 14 -20.53 16.72 -9.68
CA ILE A 14 -21.80 17.29 -9.24
C ILE A 14 -22.45 16.31 -8.27
N LYS A 15 -22.77 16.76 -7.06
CA LYS A 15 -23.43 15.95 -6.04
C LYS A 15 -24.89 16.37 -5.87
N LEU A 16 -25.79 15.39 -5.92
CA LEU A 16 -27.21 15.55 -5.63
C LEU A 16 -27.59 14.85 -4.33
N GLY A 17 -28.17 15.59 -3.39
CA GLY A 17 -28.76 15.02 -2.17
C GLY A 17 -30.15 14.42 -2.40
N THR A 18 -30.58 13.52 -1.51
CA THR A 18 -31.90 12.86 -1.57
C THR A 18 -33.06 13.85 -1.73
N SER A 19 -33.04 14.97 -1.02
CA SER A 19 -34.07 16.02 -1.08
C SER A 19 -34.15 16.74 -2.43
N SER A 20 -33.12 16.62 -3.28
CA SER A 20 -33.10 17.15 -4.65
C SER A 20 -33.54 16.12 -5.70
N ILE A 21 -33.72 14.86 -5.28
CA ILE A 21 -34.04 13.73 -6.14
C ILE A 21 -35.47 13.25 -5.90
N VAL A 22 -35.90 13.18 -4.64
CA VAL A 22 -37.25 12.73 -4.25
C VAL A 22 -37.93 13.74 -3.33
N HIS A 23 -39.25 13.84 -3.45
CA HIS A 23 -40.06 14.68 -2.59
C HIS A 23 -40.15 14.11 -1.17
N GLU A 24 -40.06 14.97 -0.14
CA GLU A 24 -39.91 14.56 1.26
C GLU A 24 -41.08 13.72 1.80
N LYS A 25 -42.32 14.02 1.38
CA LYS A 25 -43.51 13.35 1.91
C LYS A 25 -44.05 12.23 1.02
N THR A 26 -43.96 12.45 -0.29
CA THR A 26 -44.58 11.55 -1.27
C THR A 26 -43.57 10.58 -1.87
N HIS A 27 -42.27 10.73 -1.57
CA HIS A 27 -41.17 9.93 -2.11
C HIS A 27 -41.09 9.88 -3.65
N GLN A 28 -41.93 10.64 -4.36
CA GLN A 28 -41.93 10.72 -5.81
C GLN A 28 -40.67 11.42 -6.32
N PRO A 29 -40.07 10.95 -7.43
CA PRO A 29 -38.94 11.63 -8.05
C PRO A 29 -39.28 13.06 -8.48
N LEU A 30 -38.38 14.00 -8.21
CA LEU A 30 -38.47 15.40 -8.62
C LEU A 30 -37.98 15.53 -10.07
N LEU A 31 -38.81 15.07 -11.02
CA LEU A 31 -38.44 14.95 -12.43
C LEU A 31 -38.00 16.28 -13.07
N SER A 32 -38.59 17.41 -12.67
CA SER A 32 -38.17 18.72 -13.21
C SER A 32 -36.73 19.08 -12.82
N THR A 33 -36.38 18.88 -11.54
CA THR A 33 -35.01 19.07 -11.04
C THR A 33 -34.04 18.11 -11.71
N LEU A 34 -34.38 16.82 -11.77
CA LEU A 34 -33.52 15.80 -12.38
C LEU A 34 -33.27 16.08 -13.87
N SER A 35 -34.31 16.42 -14.63
CA SER A 35 -34.19 16.76 -16.04
C SER A 35 -33.31 18.00 -16.24
N SER A 36 -33.50 19.03 -15.40
CA SER A 36 -32.68 20.25 -15.45
C SER A 36 -31.20 19.96 -15.18
N VAL A 37 -30.89 19.08 -14.21
CA VAL A 37 -29.49 18.68 -13.94
C VAL A 37 -28.92 17.88 -15.11
N VAL A 38 -29.69 16.96 -15.68
CA VAL A 38 -29.28 16.16 -16.85
C VAL A 38 -28.97 17.07 -18.05
N GLU A 39 -29.81 18.05 -18.35
CA GLU A 39 -29.57 19.04 -19.40
C GLU A 39 -28.28 19.83 -19.14
N VAL A 40 -28.04 20.25 -17.90
CA VAL A 40 -26.80 20.94 -17.52
C VAL A 40 -25.58 20.06 -17.73
N VAL A 41 -25.62 18.80 -17.30
CA VAL A 41 -24.51 17.85 -17.48
C VAL A 41 -24.22 17.63 -18.97
N VAL A 42 -25.24 17.40 -19.78
CA VAL A 42 -25.09 17.20 -21.23
C VAL A 42 -24.52 18.45 -21.90
N HIS A 43 -24.94 19.64 -21.48
CA HIS A 43 -24.41 20.89 -22.02
C HIS A 43 -22.93 21.12 -21.62
N LEU A 44 -22.55 20.86 -20.37
CA LEU A 44 -21.15 20.90 -19.92
C LEU A 44 -20.29 19.91 -20.73
N ARG A 45 -20.80 18.69 -20.97
CA ARG A 45 -20.15 17.69 -21.83
C ARG A 45 -19.97 18.20 -23.26
N ALA A 46 -21.00 18.82 -23.84
CA ALA A 46 -20.94 19.40 -25.18
C ALA A 46 -19.92 20.55 -25.29
N GLN A 47 -19.69 21.28 -24.20
CA GLN A 47 -18.62 22.29 -24.08
C GLN A 47 -17.21 21.70 -23.91
N GLY A 48 -17.10 20.37 -23.74
CA GLY A 48 -15.85 19.64 -23.63
C GLY A 48 -15.39 19.39 -22.19
N HIS A 49 -16.23 19.65 -21.19
CA HIS A 49 -15.94 19.30 -19.80
C HIS A 49 -16.10 17.79 -19.56
N LYS A 50 -15.40 17.26 -18.56
CA LYS A 50 -15.59 15.90 -18.04
C LYS A 50 -16.49 16.01 -16.82
N VAL A 51 -17.57 15.23 -16.76
CA VAL A 51 -18.57 15.37 -15.68
C VAL A 51 -18.85 14.02 -15.03
N VAL A 52 -18.81 13.99 -13.70
CA VAL A 52 -19.20 12.86 -12.86
C VAL A 52 -20.37 13.30 -11.97
N LEU A 53 -21.42 12.48 -11.89
CA LEU A 53 -22.57 12.74 -11.02
C LEU A 53 -22.52 11.82 -9.81
N VAL A 54 -22.58 12.37 -8.61
CA VAL A 54 -22.69 11.62 -7.35
C VAL A 54 -24.12 11.76 -6.83
N SER A 55 -24.88 10.68 -6.84
CA SER A 55 -26.32 10.71 -6.58
C SER A 55 -26.69 9.95 -5.33
N SER A 56 -27.40 10.59 -4.41
CA SER A 56 -28.13 9.91 -3.33
C SER A 56 -29.49 9.36 -3.80
N GLY A 57 -30.41 9.08 -2.88
CA GLY A 57 -31.83 8.88 -3.19
C GLY A 57 -32.28 7.44 -3.41
N ALA A 58 -31.38 6.45 -3.45
CA ALA A 58 -31.72 5.04 -3.63
C ALA A 58 -32.81 4.57 -2.64
N ILE A 59 -32.61 4.77 -1.33
CA ILE A 59 -33.61 4.41 -0.31
C ILE A 59 -34.93 5.16 -0.51
N GLY A 60 -34.90 6.43 -0.88
CA GLY A 60 -36.11 7.23 -1.12
C GLY A 60 -36.94 6.70 -2.30
N VAL A 61 -36.27 6.36 -3.41
CA VAL A 61 -36.89 5.70 -4.56
C VAL A 61 -37.42 4.31 -4.17
N GLY A 62 -36.68 3.57 -3.33
CA GLY A 62 -37.10 2.29 -2.78
C GLY A 62 -38.37 2.38 -1.94
N LEU A 63 -38.48 3.40 -1.08
CA LEU A 63 -39.68 3.66 -0.26
C LEU A 63 -40.90 3.88 -1.14
N GLN A 64 -40.78 4.71 -2.17
CA GLN A 64 -41.88 4.93 -3.12
C GLN A 64 -42.26 3.66 -3.86
N ARG A 65 -41.26 2.87 -4.28
CA ARG A 65 -41.48 1.64 -5.05
C ARG A 65 -42.22 0.58 -4.24
N MET A 66 -41.97 0.54 -2.93
CA MET A 66 -42.54 -0.42 -2.00
C MET A 66 -43.77 0.10 -1.26
N ASP A 67 -44.25 1.31 -1.60
CA ASP A 67 -45.37 1.98 -0.93
C ASP A 67 -45.20 2.06 0.59
N MET A 68 -43.95 2.32 1.03
CA MET A 68 -43.59 2.36 2.44
C MET A 68 -43.61 3.81 2.95
N PRO A 69 -44.33 4.08 4.07
CA PRO A 69 -44.51 5.44 4.57
C PRO A 69 -43.27 6.01 5.26
N SER A 70 -42.35 5.16 5.71
CA SER A 70 -41.18 5.60 6.47
C SER A 70 -39.99 4.65 6.31
N ARG A 71 -38.78 5.19 6.47
CA ARG A 71 -37.52 4.44 6.42
C ARG A 71 -37.48 3.34 7.50
N PRO A 72 -37.09 2.09 7.16
CA PRO A 72 -36.89 1.02 8.13
C PRO A 72 -35.84 1.38 9.18
N LYS A 73 -36.02 0.87 10.41
CA LYS A 73 -35.05 1.04 11.50
C LYS A 73 -33.86 0.08 11.36
N SER A 74 -34.12 -1.16 10.96
CA SER A 74 -33.09 -2.18 10.79
C SER A 74 -32.14 -1.85 9.64
N LEU A 75 -30.86 -2.19 9.81
CA LEU A 75 -29.85 -2.05 8.76
C LEU A 75 -30.25 -2.85 7.52
N SER A 76 -30.56 -4.14 7.69
CA SER A 76 -31.02 -5.02 6.61
C SER A 76 -32.21 -4.48 5.83
N GLY A 77 -33.18 -3.85 6.51
CA GLY A 77 -34.32 -3.20 5.86
C GLY A 77 -33.91 -1.99 5.01
N LYS A 78 -32.94 -1.19 5.46
CA LYS A 78 -32.38 -0.08 4.68
C LYS A 78 -31.59 -0.59 3.48
N GLN A 79 -30.78 -1.63 3.65
CA GLN A 79 -29.99 -2.25 2.57
C GLN A 79 -30.91 -2.83 1.50
N ALA A 80 -31.96 -3.55 1.89
CA ALA A 80 -32.95 -4.09 0.97
C ALA A 80 -33.66 -2.99 0.16
N LEU A 81 -34.08 -1.90 0.82
CA LEU A 81 -34.68 -0.76 0.11
C LEU A 81 -33.70 -0.04 -0.80
N ALA A 82 -32.44 0.11 -0.39
CA ALA A 82 -31.42 0.70 -1.22
C ALA A 82 -31.17 -0.16 -2.48
N ALA A 83 -31.09 -1.49 -2.35
CA ALA A 83 -30.96 -2.40 -3.48
C ALA A 83 -32.14 -2.28 -4.47
N ILE A 84 -33.38 -2.27 -3.96
CA ILE A 84 -34.60 -2.09 -4.78
C ILE A 84 -34.59 -0.73 -5.47
N GLY A 85 -34.28 0.33 -4.72
CA GLY A 85 -34.35 1.69 -5.20
C GLY A 85 -33.21 2.09 -6.13
N GLN A 86 -32.01 1.53 -5.94
CA GLN A 86 -30.83 1.82 -6.76
C GLN A 86 -31.04 1.37 -8.20
N GLY A 87 -31.63 0.20 -8.42
CA GLY A 87 -31.99 -0.27 -9.77
C GLY A 87 -33.00 0.64 -10.47
N ARG A 88 -33.92 1.27 -9.72
CA ARG A 88 -34.87 2.25 -10.27
C ARG A 88 -34.27 3.62 -10.47
N LEU A 89 -33.40 4.06 -9.57
CA LEU A 89 -32.71 5.34 -9.66
C LEU A 89 -31.80 5.37 -10.89
N ILE A 90 -31.02 4.32 -11.13
CA ILE A 90 -30.15 4.28 -12.32
C ILE A 90 -30.97 4.20 -13.60
N ALA A 91 -32.07 3.44 -13.63
CA ALA A 91 -32.96 3.42 -14.78
C ALA A 91 -33.61 4.78 -15.05
N LEU A 92 -33.93 5.56 -14.01
CA LEU A 92 -34.44 6.92 -14.17
C LEU A 92 -33.39 7.83 -14.81
N TYR A 93 -32.15 7.80 -14.34
CA TYR A 93 -31.06 8.55 -14.96
C TYR A 93 -30.82 8.11 -16.41
N ASP A 94 -30.78 6.80 -16.67
CA ASP A 94 -30.53 6.24 -18.00
C ASP A 94 -31.60 6.71 -19.00
N ASN A 95 -32.87 6.72 -18.58
CA ASN A 95 -33.95 7.24 -19.42
C ASN A 95 -33.79 8.75 -19.71
N LEU A 96 -33.50 9.56 -18.69
CA LEU A 96 -33.36 11.01 -18.85
C LEU A 96 -32.14 11.37 -19.72
N PHE A 97 -30.99 10.77 -19.46
CA PHE A 97 -29.77 10.99 -20.25
C PHE A 97 -29.90 10.38 -21.67
N GLY A 98 -30.55 9.23 -21.79
CA GLY A 98 -30.79 8.54 -23.05
C GLY A 98 -31.65 9.35 -24.02
N GLN A 99 -32.61 10.13 -23.52
CA GLN A 99 -33.39 11.08 -24.34
C GLN A 99 -32.52 12.16 -25.00
N LEU A 100 -31.35 12.46 -24.41
CA LEU A 100 -30.37 13.41 -24.93
C LEU A 100 -29.17 12.72 -25.61
N GLY A 101 -29.21 11.39 -25.78
CA GLY A 101 -28.16 10.61 -26.44
C GLY A 101 -26.84 10.54 -25.66
N GLN A 102 -26.84 10.81 -24.35
CA GLN A 102 -25.64 10.76 -23.52
C GLN A 102 -25.57 9.42 -22.78
N PRO A 103 -24.57 8.56 -23.04
CA PRO A 103 -24.39 7.32 -22.30
C PRO A 103 -23.97 7.59 -20.85
N ILE A 104 -24.46 6.76 -19.93
CA ILE A 104 -24.09 6.78 -18.52
C ILE A 104 -23.51 5.42 -18.09
N ALA A 105 -22.78 5.41 -16.97
CA ALA A 105 -22.32 4.18 -16.33
C ALA A 105 -22.57 4.24 -14.82
N GLN A 106 -23.08 3.15 -14.26
CA GLN A 106 -23.24 3.04 -12.82
C GLN A 106 -21.91 2.70 -12.16
N VAL A 107 -21.57 3.41 -11.08
CA VAL A 107 -20.42 3.10 -10.23
C VAL A 107 -20.90 3.03 -8.78
N LEU A 108 -20.70 1.88 -8.14
CA LEU A 108 -21.03 1.65 -6.74
C LEU A 108 -19.74 1.46 -5.95
N LEU A 109 -19.52 2.28 -4.93
CA LEU A 109 -18.33 2.20 -4.08
C LEU A 109 -18.71 2.10 -2.62
N THR A 110 -17.91 1.40 -1.85
CA THR A 110 -17.96 1.41 -0.38
C THR A 110 -16.74 2.14 0.17
N ARG A 111 -16.78 2.51 1.45
CA ARG A 111 -15.59 2.97 2.16
C ARG A 111 -14.46 1.95 2.14
N GLY A 112 -14.78 0.65 2.15
CA GLY A 112 -13.80 -0.43 2.05
C GLY A 112 -13.07 -0.44 0.71
N ASP A 113 -13.74 -0.06 -0.39
CA ASP A 113 -13.11 0.06 -1.71
C ASP A 113 -12.17 1.26 -1.79
N ILE A 114 -12.51 2.34 -1.11
CA ILE A 114 -11.71 3.57 -1.10
C ILE A 114 -10.49 3.41 -0.17
N SER A 115 -10.67 2.75 0.98
CA SER A 115 -9.61 2.55 1.98
C SER A 115 -8.56 1.52 1.60
N ASP A 116 -8.84 0.68 0.61
CA ASP A 116 -7.88 -0.28 0.07
C ASP A 116 -7.21 0.31 -1.17
N ARG A 117 -5.87 0.36 -1.15
CA ARG A 117 -5.11 1.04 -2.21
C ARG A 117 -5.32 0.42 -3.59
N THR A 118 -5.43 -0.91 -3.67
CA THR A 118 -5.61 -1.61 -4.94
C THR A 118 -7.01 -1.36 -5.49
N ARG A 119 -8.05 -1.51 -4.64
CA ARG A 119 -9.44 -1.21 -5.02
C ARG A 119 -9.62 0.26 -5.38
N TYR A 120 -8.98 1.17 -4.65
CA TYR A 120 -8.93 2.61 -4.95
C TYR A 120 -8.34 2.88 -6.34
N LEU A 121 -7.17 2.31 -6.65
CA LEU A 121 -6.53 2.50 -7.96
C LEU A 121 -7.35 1.89 -9.10
N ASN A 122 -8.00 0.76 -8.88
CA ASN A 122 -8.92 0.16 -9.85
C ASN A 122 -10.14 1.06 -10.13
N ALA A 123 -10.72 1.67 -9.08
CA ALA A 123 -11.79 2.66 -9.24
C ALA A 123 -11.30 3.88 -10.03
N VAL A 124 -10.12 4.44 -9.70
CA VAL A 124 -9.51 5.57 -10.42
C VAL A 124 -9.32 5.25 -11.91
N ASN A 125 -8.78 4.07 -12.24
CA ASN A 125 -8.59 3.65 -13.63
C ASN A 125 -9.92 3.50 -14.37
N THR A 126 -10.93 2.94 -13.71
CA THR A 126 -12.29 2.82 -14.28
C THR A 126 -12.89 4.19 -14.58
N PHE A 127 -12.78 5.16 -13.65
CA PHE A 127 -13.23 6.53 -13.90
C PHE A 127 -12.52 7.19 -15.08
N LYS A 128 -11.19 7.01 -15.18
CA LYS A 128 -10.40 7.55 -16.31
C LYS A 128 -10.92 7.01 -17.64
N GLU A 129 -11.11 5.70 -17.76
CA GLU A 129 -11.60 5.07 -18.98
C GLU A 129 -13.03 5.48 -19.33
N LEU A 130 -13.95 5.53 -18.36
CA LEU A 130 -15.32 6.02 -18.57
C LEU A 130 -15.35 7.45 -19.12
N LEU A 131 -14.56 8.34 -18.54
CA LEU A 131 -14.46 9.73 -18.98
C LEU A 131 -13.81 9.87 -20.37
N LEU A 132 -12.86 8.98 -20.71
CA LEU A 132 -12.24 8.92 -22.05
C LEU A 132 -13.23 8.43 -23.11
N MET A 133 -14.06 7.43 -22.78
CA MET A 133 -15.17 6.96 -23.63
C MET A 133 -16.29 7.98 -23.77
N GLY A 134 -16.24 9.07 -23.01
CA GLY A 134 -17.21 10.14 -23.03
C GLY A 134 -18.53 9.81 -22.33
N VAL A 135 -18.54 8.75 -21.53
CA VAL A 135 -19.64 8.32 -20.66
C VAL A 135 -19.69 9.21 -19.43
N VAL A 136 -20.89 9.46 -18.89
CA VAL A 136 -21.07 10.16 -17.60
C VAL A 136 -21.22 9.12 -16.48
N PRO A 137 -20.23 9.00 -15.57
CA PRO A 137 -20.36 8.10 -14.42
C PRO A 137 -21.39 8.62 -13.43
N ILE A 138 -22.30 7.75 -12.99
CA ILE A 138 -23.28 7.97 -11.93
C ILE A 138 -22.84 7.16 -10.72
N VAL A 139 -22.24 7.86 -9.75
CA VAL A 139 -21.63 7.29 -8.54
C VAL A 139 -22.64 7.30 -7.41
N ASN A 140 -22.75 6.20 -6.68
CA ASN A 140 -23.46 6.15 -5.41
C ASN A 140 -22.73 5.19 -4.46
N GLU A 141 -23.02 5.29 -3.17
CA GLU A 141 -22.57 4.31 -2.20
C GLU A 141 -23.23 2.94 -2.46
N ASN A 142 -22.46 1.87 -2.31
CA ASN A 142 -23.00 0.51 -2.35
C ASN A 142 -23.67 0.15 -1.01
N ASP A 143 -24.82 0.77 -0.76
CA ASP A 143 -25.61 0.59 0.46
C ASP A 143 -25.90 -0.90 0.79
N THR A 144 -25.97 -1.78 -0.22
CA THR A 144 -26.29 -3.21 -0.04
C THR A 144 -25.26 -3.93 0.84
N VAL A 145 -23.99 -3.55 0.73
CA VAL A 145 -22.87 -4.21 1.41
C VAL A 145 -22.12 -3.28 2.36
N SER A 146 -22.49 -2.00 2.42
CA SER A 146 -21.95 -1.05 3.39
C SER A 146 -22.43 -1.41 4.80
N VAL A 147 -21.49 -1.69 5.70
CA VAL A 147 -21.75 -1.87 7.14
C VAL A 147 -21.67 -0.51 7.81
N SER A 148 -22.68 -0.17 8.61
CA SER A 148 -22.86 1.16 9.18
C SER A 148 -21.90 1.44 10.35
N GLU A 149 -20.61 1.57 10.07
CA GLU A 149 -19.56 1.85 11.05
C GLU A 149 -19.15 3.32 11.03
N ILE A 150 -20.09 4.18 11.43
CA ILE A 150 -19.96 5.61 11.81
C ILE A 150 -20.75 6.55 10.88
N LYS A 151 -21.74 7.23 11.46
CA LYS A 151 -22.50 8.34 10.87
C LYS A 151 -21.57 9.50 10.47
N PHE A 152 -21.17 9.58 9.21
CA PHE A 152 -20.70 10.83 8.58
C PHE A 152 -21.09 10.86 7.09
N GLY A 153 -22.27 11.42 6.78
CA GLY A 153 -22.53 12.11 5.51
C GLY A 153 -22.32 11.36 4.18
N ASP A 154 -22.43 10.03 4.17
CA ASP A 154 -22.34 9.06 3.06
C ASP A 154 -21.96 9.63 1.68
N ASN A 155 -22.88 10.35 1.01
CA ASN A 155 -22.64 10.83 -0.36
C ASN A 155 -21.98 12.21 -0.50
N ASP A 156 -22.01 13.07 0.54
CA ASP A 156 -21.23 14.33 0.51
C ASP A 156 -19.74 13.99 0.57
N THR A 157 -19.34 13.14 1.52
CA THR A 157 -17.97 12.64 1.66
C THR A 157 -17.55 11.84 0.42
N LEU A 158 -18.40 10.94 -0.08
CA LEU A 158 -18.11 10.19 -1.31
C LEU A 158 -17.84 11.13 -2.50
N SER A 159 -18.57 12.25 -2.60
CA SER A 159 -18.35 13.22 -3.67
C SER A 159 -17.01 13.97 -3.56
N ALA A 160 -16.59 14.29 -2.34
CA ALA A 160 -15.29 14.89 -2.09
C ALA A 160 -14.15 13.92 -2.44
N VAL A 161 -14.26 12.67 -2.01
CA VAL A 161 -13.29 11.63 -2.35
C VAL A 161 -13.26 11.36 -3.86
N THR A 162 -14.43 11.25 -4.50
CA THR A 162 -14.53 11.08 -5.97
C THR A 162 -13.86 12.24 -6.69
N SER A 163 -14.05 13.48 -6.21
CA SER A 163 -13.39 14.66 -6.78
C SER A 163 -11.86 14.60 -6.65
N SER A 164 -11.36 14.06 -5.53
CA SER A 164 -9.93 13.82 -5.34
C SER A 164 -9.41 12.70 -6.26
N MET A 165 -10.13 11.58 -6.40
CA MET A 165 -9.74 10.43 -7.24
C MET A 165 -9.50 10.80 -8.70
N ILE A 166 -10.32 11.70 -9.23
CA ILE A 166 -10.30 12.07 -10.65
C ILE A 166 -9.60 13.41 -10.90
N HIS A 167 -9.01 14.01 -9.87
CA HIS A 167 -8.42 15.36 -9.90
C HIS A 167 -9.38 16.40 -10.50
N ALA A 168 -10.57 16.49 -9.93
CA ALA A 168 -11.57 17.44 -10.39
C ALA A 168 -11.12 18.89 -10.16
N ASP A 169 -11.46 19.78 -11.09
CA ASP A 169 -11.29 21.23 -10.90
C ASP A 169 -12.38 21.79 -9.97
N TYR A 170 -13.59 21.24 -10.10
CA TYR A 170 -14.76 21.67 -9.35
C TYR A 170 -15.53 20.52 -8.71
N LEU A 171 -15.97 20.74 -7.47
CA LEU A 171 -17.00 19.96 -6.79
C LEU A 171 -18.22 20.84 -6.50
N PHE A 172 -19.37 20.53 -7.11
CA PHE A 172 -20.64 21.20 -6.84
C PHE A 172 -21.50 20.37 -5.89
N LEU A 173 -21.74 20.89 -4.69
CA LEU A 173 -22.68 20.33 -3.72
C LEU A 173 -24.04 21.01 -3.91
N LEU A 174 -24.94 20.37 -4.66
CA LEU A 174 -26.28 20.90 -4.91
C LEU A 174 -27.19 20.64 -3.72
N THR A 175 -27.80 21.70 -3.18
CA THR A 175 -28.63 21.65 -1.96
C THR A 175 -29.94 22.43 -2.11
N ASP A 176 -30.82 22.34 -1.11
CA ASP A 176 -32.12 23.03 -1.10
C ASP A 176 -32.03 24.56 -0.84
N VAL A 177 -30.86 25.03 -0.38
CA VAL A 177 -30.49 26.44 -0.22
C VAL A 177 -29.46 26.86 -1.28
N ASP A 178 -29.29 28.15 -1.49
CA ASP A 178 -28.41 28.72 -2.52
C ASP A 178 -26.97 28.98 -2.07
N GLY A 179 -26.66 28.71 -0.80
CA GLY A 179 -25.30 28.69 -0.25
C GLY A 179 -25.29 28.58 1.27
N LEU A 180 -24.14 28.86 1.87
CA LEU A 180 -23.93 28.93 3.32
C LEU A 180 -24.32 30.32 3.84
N TYR A 181 -25.10 30.39 4.91
CA TYR A 181 -25.52 31.65 5.54
C TYR A 181 -24.96 31.79 6.94
N THR A 182 -24.78 33.02 7.42
CA THR A 182 -24.34 33.33 8.80
C THR A 182 -25.30 32.81 9.87
N ALA A 183 -26.60 32.77 9.56
CA ALA A 183 -27.64 32.18 10.38
C ALA A 183 -28.69 31.52 9.48
N ASN A 184 -29.65 30.79 10.05
CA ASN A 184 -30.70 30.16 9.23
C ASN A 184 -31.60 31.26 8.60
N PRO A 185 -31.60 31.45 7.28
CA PRO A 185 -32.32 32.56 6.64
C PRO A 185 -33.84 32.40 6.70
N ARG A 186 -34.36 31.21 7.06
CA ARG A 186 -35.79 30.98 7.29
C ARG A 186 -36.25 31.42 8.68
N LYS A 187 -35.31 31.56 9.63
CA LYS A 187 -35.59 31.93 11.04
C LYS A 187 -35.04 33.31 11.42
N ASP A 188 -33.93 33.71 10.82
CA ASP A 188 -33.26 34.98 11.08
C ASP A 188 -33.21 35.82 9.79
N PRO A 189 -34.01 36.89 9.70
CA PRO A 189 -34.00 37.81 8.56
C PRO A 189 -32.67 38.55 8.35
N SER A 190 -31.78 38.58 9.35
CA SER A 190 -30.46 39.23 9.25
C SER A 190 -29.38 38.31 8.66
N ALA A 191 -29.70 37.04 8.39
CA ALA A 191 -28.80 36.06 7.81
C ALA A 191 -28.23 36.53 6.46
N ARG A 192 -26.90 36.53 6.33
CA ARG A 192 -26.20 36.93 5.10
C ARG A 192 -25.56 35.73 4.43
N LEU A 193 -25.61 35.71 3.11
CA LEU A 193 -24.93 34.69 2.31
C LEU A 193 -23.41 34.86 2.43
N ILE A 194 -22.74 33.80 2.86
CA ILE A 194 -21.29 33.71 2.88
C ILE A 194 -20.84 33.39 1.46
N GLN A 195 -20.15 34.34 0.86
CA GLN A 195 -19.81 34.28 -0.55
C GLN A 195 -18.53 33.49 -0.83
N VAL A 196 -17.48 33.70 -0.03
CA VAL A 196 -16.16 33.06 -0.22
C VAL A 196 -15.69 32.54 1.13
N VAL A 197 -15.19 31.30 1.13
CA VAL A 197 -14.63 30.62 2.29
C VAL A 197 -13.19 30.27 2.00
N SER A 198 -12.26 30.97 2.64
CA SER A 198 -10.83 30.68 2.56
C SER A 198 -10.33 29.79 3.71
N SER A 199 -11.07 29.73 4.82
CA SER A 199 -10.79 28.87 5.96
C SER A 199 -12.08 28.32 6.55
N ILE A 200 -12.23 27.00 6.55
CA ILE A 200 -13.42 26.31 7.08
C ILE A 200 -13.45 26.36 8.60
N SER A 201 -12.29 26.30 9.26
CA SER A 201 -12.18 26.39 10.73
C SER A 201 -12.69 27.73 11.26
N ALA A 202 -12.43 28.84 10.54
CA ALA A 202 -12.94 30.16 10.92
C ALA A 202 -14.48 30.23 10.82
N ILE A 203 -15.05 29.62 9.78
CA ILE A 203 -16.49 29.68 9.53
C ILE A 203 -17.29 28.71 10.41
N ARG A 204 -16.72 27.57 10.80
CA ARG A 204 -17.35 26.65 11.76
C ARG A 204 -17.68 27.33 13.11
N ALA A 205 -16.93 28.36 13.50
CA ALA A 205 -17.19 29.14 14.71
C ALA A 205 -18.31 30.19 14.55
N GLU A 206 -18.62 30.59 13.32
CA GLU A 206 -19.55 31.69 13.01
C GLU A 206 -20.90 31.23 12.45
N VAL A 207 -21.02 29.95 12.04
CA VAL A 207 -22.22 29.40 11.41
C VAL A 207 -22.88 28.40 12.33
N SER A 208 -24.18 28.59 12.58
CA SER A 208 -25.01 27.59 13.26
C SER A 208 -25.17 26.35 12.36
N THR A 209 -24.51 25.25 12.73
CA THR A 209 -24.61 23.94 12.06
C THR A 209 -25.88 23.18 12.44
N GLU A 210 -26.68 23.73 13.36
CA GLU A 210 -28.00 23.24 13.75
C GLU A 210 -29.03 23.48 12.64
N THR A 211 -29.02 22.63 11.62
CA THR A 211 -30.10 22.58 10.63
C THR A 211 -30.59 21.16 10.42
N LEU A 212 -31.89 20.99 10.66
CA LEU A 212 -32.71 19.79 10.45
C LEU A 212 -32.28 19.05 9.18
N GLY A 213 -31.70 17.85 9.34
CA GLY A 213 -31.70 16.89 8.24
C GLY A 213 -33.14 16.62 7.83
N SER A 214 -33.44 16.66 6.52
CA SER A 214 -34.75 16.20 6.01
C SER A 214 -34.99 14.78 6.50
N SER A 215 -36.25 14.39 6.73
CA SER A 215 -36.60 13.04 7.21
C SER A 215 -36.08 11.89 6.33
N LEU A 216 -35.73 12.18 5.06
CA LEU A 216 -35.20 11.25 4.07
C LEU A 216 -33.67 11.33 3.84
N GLY A 217 -33.01 12.39 4.29
CA GLY A 217 -31.60 12.67 4.00
C GLY A 217 -30.72 12.50 5.24
N THR A 218 -29.52 11.95 5.07
CA THR A 218 -28.54 11.74 6.16
C THR A 218 -27.60 12.94 6.37
N GLY A 219 -27.51 13.89 5.42
CA GLY A 219 -26.50 14.95 5.40
C GLY A 219 -27.03 16.37 5.66
N GLY A 220 -26.63 16.96 6.78
CA GLY A 220 -26.89 18.36 7.14
C GLY A 220 -25.91 19.34 6.48
N MET A 221 -25.82 20.58 7.00
CA MET A 221 -24.78 21.52 6.56
C MET A 221 -23.39 21.10 7.03
N GLU A 222 -23.28 20.43 8.17
CA GLU A 222 -22.01 19.92 8.70
C GLU A 222 -21.33 18.94 7.72
N THR A 223 -22.08 18.00 7.15
CA THR A 223 -21.51 17.01 6.21
C THR A 223 -21.01 17.67 4.92
N LYS A 224 -21.61 18.80 4.52
CA LYS A 224 -21.16 19.59 3.36
C LYS A 224 -19.90 20.39 3.68
N LEU A 225 -19.77 20.93 4.90
CA LEU A 225 -18.54 21.59 5.34
C LEU A 225 -17.38 20.61 5.41
N ILE A 226 -17.62 19.38 5.89
CA ILE A 226 -16.61 18.31 5.90
C ILE A 226 -16.22 17.91 4.47
N ALA A 227 -17.17 17.73 3.56
CA ALA A 227 -16.88 17.44 2.17
C ALA A 227 -16.07 18.56 1.49
N ALA A 228 -16.42 19.83 1.76
CA ALA A 228 -15.66 20.98 1.26
C ALA A 228 -14.24 21.02 1.84
N GLU A 229 -14.05 20.64 3.10
CA GLU A 229 -12.73 20.54 3.73
C GLU A 229 -11.85 19.49 3.04
N ILE A 230 -12.40 18.29 2.83
CA ILE A 230 -11.71 17.19 2.12
C ILE A 230 -11.32 17.63 0.69
N ALA A 231 -12.28 18.17 -0.06
CA ALA A 231 -12.07 18.51 -1.47
C ALA A 231 -11.11 19.70 -1.64
N THR A 232 -11.25 20.77 -0.84
CA THR A 232 -10.34 21.92 -0.93
C THR A 232 -8.91 21.59 -0.50
N ALA A 233 -8.73 20.68 0.45
CA ALA A 233 -7.42 20.18 0.84
C ALA A 233 -6.74 19.39 -0.30
N ALA A 234 -7.53 18.67 -1.12
CA ALA A 234 -7.07 17.99 -2.34
C ALA A 234 -6.85 18.94 -3.54
N GLY A 235 -7.05 20.25 -3.37
CA GLY A 235 -6.89 21.25 -4.44
C GLY A 235 -8.12 21.45 -5.33
N VAL A 236 -9.29 20.92 -4.93
CA VAL A 236 -10.54 21.04 -5.69
C VAL A 236 -11.30 22.29 -5.25
N THR A 237 -11.78 23.09 -6.21
CA THR A 237 -12.65 24.25 -5.92
C THR A 237 -14.04 23.73 -5.57
N THR A 238 -14.50 23.93 -4.32
CA THR A 238 -15.79 23.39 -3.89
C THR A 238 -16.85 24.48 -3.82
N ILE A 239 -18.05 24.19 -4.32
CA ILE A 239 -19.14 25.16 -4.46
C ILE A 239 -20.41 24.59 -3.84
N ILE A 240 -21.07 25.36 -2.98
CA ILE A 240 -22.43 25.07 -2.51
C ILE A 240 -23.38 26.03 -3.24
N THR A 241 -24.39 25.46 -3.92
CA THR A 241 -25.43 26.23 -4.60
C THR A 241 -26.74 25.44 -4.68
N SER A 242 -27.82 26.08 -5.11
CA SER A 242 -29.16 25.48 -5.08
C SER A 242 -29.38 24.48 -6.21
N SER A 243 -29.92 23.31 -5.87
CA SER A 243 -30.39 22.32 -6.83
C SER A 243 -31.63 22.78 -7.60
N LYS A 244 -32.35 23.82 -7.15
CA LYS A 244 -33.49 24.38 -7.88
C LYS A 244 -33.09 25.13 -9.14
N ASN A 245 -31.84 25.62 -9.21
CA ASN A 245 -31.32 26.36 -10.36
C ASN A 245 -29.96 25.77 -10.81
N PRO A 246 -29.91 24.53 -11.35
CA PRO A 246 -28.65 23.88 -11.73
C PRO A 246 -27.88 24.65 -12.81
N SER A 247 -28.55 25.45 -13.63
CA SER A 247 -27.94 26.30 -14.67
C SER A 247 -26.98 27.34 -14.11
N ASN A 248 -27.06 27.67 -12.81
CA ASN A 248 -26.08 28.53 -12.15
C ASN A 248 -24.64 28.00 -12.28
N ILE A 249 -24.44 26.69 -12.46
CA ILE A 249 -23.13 26.09 -12.64
C ILE A 249 -22.33 26.78 -13.76
N PHE A 250 -22.97 27.11 -14.89
CA PHE A 250 -22.30 27.80 -16.01
C PHE A 250 -21.80 29.17 -15.59
N GLY A 251 -22.68 29.99 -15.01
CA GLY A 251 -22.34 31.34 -14.58
C GLY A 251 -21.28 31.35 -13.47
N ILE A 252 -21.26 30.34 -12.59
CA ILE A 252 -20.25 30.23 -11.53
C ILE A 252 -18.88 29.89 -12.13
N ILE A 253 -18.80 28.95 -13.07
CA ILE A 253 -17.54 28.60 -13.75
C ILE A 253 -17.01 29.80 -14.55
N GLU A 254 -17.87 30.50 -15.29
CA GLU A 254 -17.49 31.70 -16.03
C GLU A 254 -16.99 32.81 -15.10
N TYR A 255 -17.72 33.07 -14.01
CA TYR A 255 -17.35 34.07 -13.01
C TYR A 255 -15.99 33.74 -12.37
N ASP A 256 -15.76 32.50 -11.93
CA ASP A 256 -14.52 32.06 -11.30
C ASP A 256 -13.32 32.12 -12.27
N ASN A 257 -13.50 31.70 -13.53
CA ASN A 257 -12.47 31.81 -14.55
C ASN A 257 -12.09 33.27 -14.86
N SER A 258 -13.07 34.19 -14.85
CA SER A 258 -12.81 35.61 -15.05
C SER A 258 -11.91 36.19 -13.95
N LEU A 259 -12.11 35.77 -12.70
CA LEU A 259 -11.28 36.19 -11.56
C LEU A 259 -9.84 35.66 -11.65
N LYS A 260 -9.66 34.41 -12.10
CA LYS A 260 -8.34 33.81 -12.30
C LYS A 260 -7.53 34.48 -13.42
N SER A 261 -8.19 34.99 -14.45
CA SER A 261 -7.52 35.69 -15.57
C SER A 261 -6.92 37.05 -15.21
N ILE A 262 -7.32 37.64 -14.08
CA ILE A 262 -6.86 38.97 -13.64
C ILE A 262 -5.58 38.87 -12.78
N SER A 263 -5.28 37.71 -12.20
CA SER A 263 -4.14 37.54 -11.27
C SER A 263 -2.82 37.12 -11.93
N SER A 264 -2.79 36.81 -13.23
CA SER A 264 -1.61 36.27 -13.94
C SER A 264 -0.94 37.27 -14.89
N THR A 265 -0.10 38.18 -14.36
CA THR A 265 0.91 38.90 -15.19
C THR A 265 2.18 38.05 -15.34
N PRO A 266 2.73 37.81 -16.57
CA PRO A 266 3.92 36.98 -16.75
C PRO A 266 5.23 37.69 -16.37
N ARG A 267 6.16 36.98 -15.71
CA ARG A 267 7.58 37.35 -15.63
C ARG A 267 8.25 37.04 -16.97
N GLU A 268 8.93 38.02 -17.56
CA GLU A 268 9.63 37.91 -18.85
C GLU A 268 10.80 36.90 -18.84
N PRO A 269 11.08 36.23 -19.98
CA PRO A 269 12.33 35.52 -20.21
C PRO A 269 13.37 36.41 -20.91
N LEU A 270 14.61 36.35 -20.42
CA LEU A 270 15.82 36.87 -21.05
C LEU A 270 16.11 36.14 -22.38
N SER A 271 16.10 36.82 -23.54
CA SER A 271 17.27 36.95 -24.43
C SER A 271 16.95 37.52 -25.84
N ARG A 272 17.92 38.33 -26.33
CA ARG A 272 18.28 38.71 -27.72
C ARG A 272 17.54 39.86 -28.44
N ARG A 273 18.23 41.02 -28.37
CA ARG A 273 18.55 42.04 -29.40
C ARG A 273 17.62 42.25 -30.60
N GLY A 274 17.12 43.48 -30.71
CA GLY A 274 16.78 44.17 -31.97
C GLY A 274 15.95 45.45 -31.73
N SER A 275 16.56 46.63 -31.87
CA SER A 275 15.92 47.96 -31.95
C SER A 275 15.87 48.43 -33.42
N PRO A 276 15.13 49.50 -33.81
CA PRO A 276 14.35 50.47 -33.03
C PRO A 276 12.88 50.72 -33.51
N SER A 277 12.14 51.46 -32.68
CA SER A 277 10.82 52.11 -32.88
C SER A 277 10.84 53.21 -33.98
N PRO A 278 9.70 53.75 -34.51
CA PRO A 278 8.55 54.40 -33.82
C PRO A 278 7.16 54.04 -34.46
N GLU A 279 5.95 54.40 -34.03
CA GLU A 279 5.35 55.61 -33.43
C GLU A 279 4.08 55.28 -32.62
N LYS A 280 3.67 56.25 -31.79
CA LYS A 280 2.54 56.24 -30.86
C LYS A 280 1.19 56.39 -31.58
N SER A 281 0.25 55.51 -31.29
CA SER A 281 -1.19 55.84 -31.32
C SER A 281 -1.79 55.51 -29.95
N ALA A 282 -2.23 56.57 -29.27
CA ALA A 282 -2.92 56.51 -28.00
C ALA A 282 -4.23 55.73 -28.15
N ILE A 283 -4.34 54.60 -27.44
CA ILE A 283 -5.63 54.01 -27.08
C ILE A 283 -5.63 53.92 -25.56
N THR A 284 -6.60 54.63 -25.01
CA THR A 284 -6.97 54.80 -23.62
C THR A 284 -6.95 53.48 -22.85
N SER A 285 -6.17 53.46 -21.77
CA SER A 285 -6.21 52.46 -20.72
C SER A 285 -7.49 52.62 -19.90
N GLU A 286 -8.64 52.24 -20.46
CA GLU A 286 -9.87 52.07 -19.70
C GLU A 286 -9.96 50.63 -19.18
N SER A 287 -9.51 50.49 -17.93
CA SER A 287 -9.98 49.57 -16.90
C SER A 287 -10.42 48.15 -17.30
N SER A 288 -9.50 47.20 -17.19
CA SER A 288 -9.82 45.76 -17.04
C SER A 288 -10.69 45.44 -15.80
N SER A 289 -10.86 46.37 -14.87
CA SER A 289 -11.75 46.23 -13.70
C SER A 289 -13.24 46.36 -14.02
N SER A 290 -13.63 46.86 -15.20
CA SER A 290 -15.05 47.03 -15.55
C SER A 290 -15.75 45.74 -16.02
N ARG A 291 -15.01 44.76 -16.58
CA ARG A 291 -15.60 43.51 -17.11
C ARG A 291 -16.15 42.56 -16.04
N VAL A 292 -15.56 42.53 -14.85
CA VAL A 292 -16.07 41.69 -13.73
C VAL A 292 -17.35 42.29 -13.14
N SER A 293 -17.50 43.62 -13.18
CA SER A 293 -18.69 44.30 -12.65
C SER A 293 -19.97 44.09 -13.46
N SER A 294 -19.87 43.67 -14.74
CA SER A 294 -21.02 43.41 -15.61
C SER A 294 -21.57 41.98 -15.57
N LEU A 295 -20.82 41.01 -15.03
CA LEU A 295 -21.28 39.64 -14.83
C LEU A 295 -21.90 39.53 -13.43
N GLY A 296 -23.23 39.55 -13.36
CA GLY A 296 -23.94 39.36 -12.08
C GLY A 296 -23.53 38.03 -11.44
N ARG A 297 -22.97 38.08 -10.23
CA ARG A 297 -22.52 36.89 -9.50
C ARG A 297 -23.71 35.98 -9.18
N PRO A 298 -23.77 34.73 -9.69
CA PRO A 298 -24.83 33.80 -9.32
C PRO A 298 -24.79 33.50 -7.82
N PRO A 299 -25.92 33.18 -7.17
CA PRO A 299 -25.94 32.87 -5.74
C PRO A 299 -25.23 31.53 -5.47
N HIS A 300 -24.09 31.61 -4.77
CA HIS A 300 -23.29 30.46 -4.35
C HIS A 300 -22.32 30.84 -3.23
N THR A 301 -21.88 29.83 -2.50
CA THR A 301 -20.69 29.89 -1.64
C THR A 301 -19.56 29.13 -2.31
N VAL A 302 -18.40 29.77 -2.51
CA VAL A 302 -17.20 29.11 -3.02
C VAL A 302 -16.20 28.89 -1.88
N PHE A 303 -15.67 27.69 -1.80
CA PHE A 303 -14.56 27.31 -0.93
C PHE A 303 -13.30 27.25 -1.78
N THR A 304 -12.34 28.11 -1.45
CA THR A 304 -11.11 28.23 -2.26
C THR A 304 -10.20 27.03 -2.01
N PRO A 305 -9.61 26.43 -3.06
CA PRO A 305 -8.69 25.32 -2.90
C PRO A 305 -7.44 25.75 -2.13
N SER A 306 -6.82 24.80 -1.42
CA SER A 306 -5.56 25.04 -0.72
C SER A 306 -4.45 25.48 -1.68
N SER A 307 -3.67 26.51 -1.30
CA SER A 307 -2.49 26.95 -2.06
C SER A 307 -1.38 25.91 -2.13
N SER A 308 -1.45 24.88 -1.29
CA SER A 308 -0.57 23.71 -1.32
C SER A 308 -1.44 22.45 -1.24
N PRO A 309 -1.98 21.99 -2.39
CA PRO A 309 -2.83 20.80 -2.45
C PRO A 309 -2.12 19.57 -1.88
N LEU A 310 -2.87 18.76 -1.13
CA LEU A 310 -2.40 17.47 -0.67
C LEU A 310 -2.16 16.56 -1.88
N ARG A 311 -0.98 15.93 -1.94
CA ARG A 311 -0.73 14.85 -2.92
C ARG A 311 -1.68 13.69 -2.65
N ASP A 312 -2.06 12.94 -3.68
CA ASP A 312 -3.05 11.86 -3.58
C ASP A 312 -2.82 10.90 -2.42
N LEU A 313 -1.56 10.54 -2.15
CA LEU A 313 -1.20 9.69 -1.02
C LEU A 313 -1.57 10.33 0.34
N LYS A 314 -1.29 11.62 0.52
CA LYS A 314 -1.60 12.36 1.76
C LYS A 314 -3.09 12.63 1.89
N SER A 315 -3.76 13.01 0.79
CA SER A 315 -5.22 13.20 0.73
C SER A 315 -5.97 11.91 1.10
N TRP A 316 -5.54 10.77 0.51
CA TRP A 316 -6.05 9.44 0.83
C TRP A 316 -5.86 9.11 2.32
N THR A 317 -4.66 9.28 2.85
CA THR A 317 -4.35 9.02 4.26
C THR A 317 -5.22 9.82 5.24
N ILE A 318 -5.42 11.11 4.98
CA ILE A 318 -6.11 12.02 5.91
C ILE A 318 -7.63 11.78 5.91
N HIS A 319 -8.21 11.57 4.72
CA HIS A 319 -9.66 11.64 4.54
C HIS A 319 -10.32 10.29 4.29
N THR A 320 -9.55 9.27 3.90
CA THR A 320 -10.10 7.96 3.54
C THR A 320 -9.88 6.92 4.64
N LEU A 321 -8.70 6.92 5.25
CA LEU A 321 -8.36 5.90 6.24
C LEU A 321 -9.20 6.05 7.51
N ASN A 322 -9.68 4.92 8.03
CA ASN A 322 -10.37 4.89 9.32
C ASN A 322 -9.34 4.98 10.45
N PRO A 323 -9.38 6.02 11.31
CA PRO A 323 -8.46 6.09 12.42
C PRO A 323 -8.73 4.96 13.40
N ALA A 324 -7.75 4.07 13.61
CA ALA A 324 -7.86 2.93 14.51
C ALA A 324 -7.72 3.32 15.99
N GLY A 325 -7.13 4.49 16.28
CA GLY A 325 -7.14 5.11 17.60
C GLY A 325 -6.63 6.54 17.58
N SER A 326 -6.13 7.04 18.70
CA SER A 326 -5.74 8.43 18.92
C SER A 326 -4.43 8.54 19.69
N VAL A 327 -3.60 9.53 19.37
CA VAL A 327 -2.34 9.87 20.05
C VAL A 327 -2.49 11.27 20.62
N ILE A 328 -2.34 11.40 21.93
CA ILE A 328 -2.42 12.64 22.68
C ILE A 328 -1.02 13.25 22.75
N ILE A 329 -0.88 14.51 22.35
CA ILE A 329 0.37 15.25 22.29
C ILE A 329 0.33 16.48 23.19
N ASP A 330 1.52 16.94 23.58
CA ASP A 330 1.65 18.17 24.35
C ASP A 330 1.55 19.45 23.49
N THR A 331 1.46 20.59 24.17
CA THR A 331 1.34 21.91 23.54
C THR A 331 2.58 22.29 22.71
N GLY A 332 3.78 21.83 23.09
CA GLY A 332 5.04 22.09 22.39
C GLY A 332 5.15 21.34 21.06
N ALA A 333 4.79 20.06 21.05
CA ALA A 333 4.73 19.20 19.87
C ALA A 333 3.70 19.70 18.87
N HIS A 334 2.52 20.11 19.36
CA HIS A 334 1.49 20.74 18.53
C HIS A 334 1.99 22.03 17.86
N HIS A 335 2.71 22.90 18.59
CA HIS A 335 3.26 24.13 18.06
C HIS A 335 4.33 23.88 16.97
N VAL A 336 5.15 22.84 17.12
CA VAL A 336 6.15 22.47 16.11
C VAL A 336 5.49 21.84 14.88
N LEU A 337 4.53 20.93 15.07
CA LEU A 337 3.76 20.30 13.98
C LEU A 337 2.96 21.31 13.15
N ALA A 338 2.56 22.43 13.74
CA ALA A 338 1.85 23.50 13.05
C ALA A 338 2.75 24.36 12.14
N LYS A 339 4.09 24.21 12.20
CA LYS A 339 5.03 24.90 11.30
C LYS A 339 5.34 24.05 10.07
N ARG A 340 5.31 24.67 8.89
CA ARG A 340 5.56 24.02 7.59
C ARG A 340 6.94 23.36 7.46
N GLU A 341 7.93 23.90 8.16
CA GLU A 341 9.33 23.40 8.18
C GLU A 341 9.51 22.10 8.97
N SER A 342 8.54 21.73 9.82
CA SER A 342 8.60 20.49 10.60
C SER A 342 8.45 19.23 9.76
N GLY A 343 7.86 19.35 8.55
CA GLY A 343 7.58 18.22 7.67
C GLY A 343 6.59 17.20 8.26
N GLY A 344 5.81 17.56 9.30
CA GLY A 344 4.85 16.65 9.93
C GLY A 344 5.50 15.62 10.88
N ARG A 345 6.70 15.91 11.39
CA ARG A 345 7.50 15.01 12.23
C ARG A 345 7.17 15.20 13.71
N LEU A 346 6.44 14.24 14.30
CA LEU A 346 6.22 14.16 15.74
C LEU A 346 7.23 13.21 16.37
N LEU A 347 7.91 13.67 17.41
CA LEU A 347 8.85 12.88 18.21
C LEU A 347 8.15 12.28 19.42
N ALA A 348 8.69 11.18 19.95
CA ALA A 348 8.25 10.52 21.19
C ALA A 348 8.11 11.49 22.37
N ALA A 349 9.06 12.42 22.48
CA ALA A 349 9.11 13.45 23.52
C ALA A 349 7.82 14.28 23.62
N GLY A 350 7.14 14.49 22.48
CA GLY A 350 5.92 15.29 22.39
C GLY A 350 4.62 14.53 22.62
N VAL A 351 4.68 13.21 22.87
CA VAL A 351 3.51 12.36 23.06
C VAL A 351 3.23 12.21 24.56
N LEU A 352 2.00 12.51 24.97
CA LEU A 352 1.51 12.38 26.35
C LEU A 352 0.82 11.04 26.61
N GLY A 353 0.24 10.43 25.59
CA GLY A 353 -0.39 9.11 25.72
C GLY A 353 -1.17 8.70 24.49
N VAL A 354 -1.70 7.48 24.53
CA VAL A 354 -2.41 6.89 23.40
C VAL A 354 -3.78 6.37 23.86
N ARG A 355 -4.82 6.51 23.01
CA ARG A 355 -6.17 6.00 23.26
C ARG A 355 -6.63 5.13 22.10
N GLY A 356 -7.10 3.93 22.41
CA GLY A 356 -7.51 2.94 21.41
C GLY A 356 -6.32 2.18 20.82
N ALA A 357 -6.57 0.94 20.42
CA ALA A 357 -5.53 0.05 19.90
C ALA A 357 -5.36 0.26 18.38
N PHE A 358 -4.14 0.55 17.95
CA PHE A 358 -3.77 0.63 16.53
C PHE A 358 -2.36 0.10 16.27
N ALA A 359 -2.16 -0.47 15.09
CA ALA A 359 -0.88 -0.99 14.61
C ALA A 359 -0.06 0.07 13.86
N SER A 360 1.23 -0.22 13.63
CA SER A 360 2.06 0.59 12.73
C SER A 360 1.45 0.60 11.31
N GLY A 361 1.55 1.74 10.62
CA GLY A 361 0.92 1.97 9.32
C GLY A 361 -0.59 2.18 9.36
N GLN A 362 -1.25 2.15 10.53
CA GLN A 362 -2.65 2.52 10.65
C GLN A 362 -2.80 4.02 10.86
N ALA A 363 -3.88 4.58 10.32
CA ALA A 363 -4.24 5.96 10.57
C ALA A 363 -4.68 6.13 12.03
N VAL A 364 -4.31 7.26 12.63
CA VAL A 364 -4.70 7.63 13.99
C VAL A 364 -5.03 9.11 14.07
N ARG A 365 -5.86 9.48 15.05
CA ARG A 365 -6.13 10.88 15.40
C ARG A 365 -4.97 11.43 16.23
N ILE A 366 -4.63 12.68 16.04
CA ILE A 366 -3.67 13.42 16.88
C ILE A 366 -4.49 14.39 17.73
N MET A 367 -4.39 14.28 19.05
CA MET A 367 -5.19 15.02 20.02
C MET A 367 -4.29 15.91 20.87
N ILE A 368 -4.72 17.11 21.25
CA ILE A 368 -4.04 17.94 22.25
C ILE A 368 -4.86 17.98 23.55
N ARG A 369 -4.16 18.04 24.68
CA ARG A 369 -4.78 18.19 26.00
C ARG A 369 -4.97 19.67 26.35
N ARG A 370 -6.16 20.09 26.79
CA ARG A 370 -6.49 21.47 27.18
C ARG A 370 -7.00 21.54 28.62
N ASN A 371 -6.48 22.49 29.39
CA ASN A 371 -6.84 22.66 30.80
C ASN A 371 -8.06 23.62 30.93
N PRO A 372 -9.07 23.33 31.76
CA PRO A 372 -10.28 24.15 31.87
C PRO A 372 -10.05 25.57 32.41
N ASP A 373 -8.99 25.77 33.20
CA ASP A 373 -8.79 27.01 33.97
C ASP A 373 -7.93 28.08 33.26
N GLY A 374 -7.60 27.91 31.97
CA GLY A 374 -6.86 28.91 31.19
C GLY A 374 -5.42 29.20 31.67
N LYS A 375 -4.88 28.42 32.62
CA LYS A 375 -3.44 28.43 32.93
C LYS A 375 -2.69 27.68 31.84
N ILE A 376 -1.85 28.44 31.14
CA ILE A 376 -1.09 27.99 29.97
C ILE A 376 0.13 27.21 30.47
N GLU A 377 0.27 25.94 30.05
CA GLU A 377 1.58 25.24 30.09
C GLU A 377 2.61 26.18 29.48
N ASP A 378 3.71 26.51 30.19
CA ASP A 378 4.72 27.45 29.67
C ASP A 378 5.17 27.01 28.27
N PRO A 379 4.73 27.71 27.20
CA PRO A 379 4.93 27.26 25.83
C PRO A 379 6.41 27.30 25.45
N GLU A 380 7.21 28.13 26.15
CA GLU A 380 8.64 28.24 25.92
C GLU A 380 9.41 27.06 26.52
N ALA A 381 9.05 26.58 27.71
CA ALA A 381 9.66 25.42 28.35
C ALA A 381 9.34 24.09 27.62
N ALA A 382 8.07 23.86 27.26
CA ALA A 382 7.67 22.69 26.48
C ALA A 382 8.33 22.66 25.09
N ARG A 383 8.42 23.84 24.44
CA ARG A 383 9.13 24.01 23.16
C ARG A 383 10.64 23.79 23.31
N ALA A 384 11.27 24.30 24.37
CA ALA A 384 12.71 24.13 24.60
C ALA A 384 13.07 22.66 24.85
N SER A 385 12.25 21.93 25.61
CA SER A 385 12.42 20.48 25.84
C SER A 385 12.33 19.68 24.53
N TYR A 386 11.32 19.97 23.70
CA TYR A 386 11.13 19.29 22.42
C TYR A 386 12.25 19.61 21.39
N VAL A 387 12.69 20.88 21.32
CA VAL A 387 13.77 21.31 20.42
C VAL A 387 15.14 20.81 20.88
N ALA A 388 15.39 20.68 22.18
CA ALA A 388 16.63 20.10 22.71
C ALA A 388 16.80 18.62 22.29
N GLY A 389 15.71 17.85 22.23
CA GLY A 389 15.70 16.49 21.68
C GLY A 389 16.02 16.42 20.18
N MET A 390 15.77 17.49 19.41
CA MET A 390 16.16 17.56 17.98
C MET A 390 17.66 17.79 17.76
N ALA A 391 18.38 18.37 18.72
CA ALA A 391 19.82 18.66 18.57
C ALA A 391 20.72 17.44 18.86
N SER A 392 20.24 16.48 19.66
CA SER A 392 20.98 15.25 19.99
C SER A 392 21.02 14.20 18.87
N THR A 393 20.39 14.46 17.72
CA THR A 393 20.07 13.43 16.72
C THR A 393 20.73 13.65 15.35
N GLN A 394 21.80 14.47 15.28
CA GLN A 394 22.58 14.64 14.04
C GLN A 394 23.68 13.58 13.88
N PRO A 395 23.84 12.95 12.68
CA PRO A 395 24.95 12.05 12.40
C PRO A 395 26.26 12.82 12.14
N GLY A 396 27.33 12.53 12.89
CA GLY A 396 28.66 13.08 12.67
C GLY A 396 29.52 12.19 11.74
N THR A 397 30.11 12.78 10.70
CA THR A 397 31.16 12.17 9.86
C THR A 397 32.49 12.00 10.62
N PRO A 398 33.23 10.89 10.44
CA PRO A 398 34.44 10.62 11.22
C PRO A 398 35.66 11.37 10.67
N ASN A 399 36.41 12.05 11.55
CA ASN A 399 37.78 12.48 11.29
C ASN A 399 38.76 11.54 12.01
N ALA A 400 39.84 11.20 11.32
CA ALA A 400 40.91 10.35 11.80
C ALA A 400 41.72 11.00 12.93
N SER A 401 42.35 10.14 13.74
CA SER A 401 43.33 10.37 14.81
C SER A 401 42.77 10.60 16.23
N THR A 402 42.74 9.54 17.05
CA THR A 402 43.48 9.38 18.33
C THR A 402 42.90 8.21 19.16
N LEU A 403 43.76 7.28 19.56
CA LEU A 403 43.53 6.22 20.56
C LEU A 403 43.91 6.75 21.96
N PRO A 404 43.29 6.29 23.07
CA PRO A 404 43.94 5.20 23.82
C PRO A 404 43.04 4.20 24.60
N SER A 405 43.74 3.14 25.00
CA SER A 405 43.48 1.86 25.70
C SER A 405 42.80 1.81 27.09
N ARG A 406 42.23 0.62 27.42
CA ARG A 406 42.50 -0.28 28.61
C ARG A 406 41.30 -1.24 28.85
N THR A 407 41.42 -2.55 28.59
CA THR A 407 41.82 -3.72 29.42
C THR A 407 40.82 -4.24 30.48
N ALA A 408 40.67 -5.57 30.49
CA ALA A 408 39.65 -6.45 31.08
C ALA A 408 39.92 -7.00 32.50
N SER A 409 38.90 -7.61 33.14
CA SER A 409 38.91 -8.86 33.96
C SER A 409 37.68 -8.92 34.92
N GLU A 410 36.74 -9.89 34.79
CA GLU A 410 36.58 -11.21 35.49
C GLU A 410 35.82 -11.17 36.85
N ILE A 411 34.64 -11.82 36.93
CA ILE A 411 34.28 -13.12 37.60
C ILE A 411 33.88 -12.96 39.09
N ASP A 412 32.65 -13.35 39.49
CA ASP A 412 32.42 -14.55 40.34
C ASP A 412 30.94 -14.89 40.60
N LEU A 413 30.71 -16.18 40.84
CA LEU A 413 29.45 -16.95 40.93
C LEU A 413 29.29 -17.57 42.35
N LEU A 414 28.05 -18.00 42.67
CA LEU A 414 27.61 -18.90 43.77
C LEU A 414 27.47 -18.23 45.17
N GLU A 415 26.51 -18.53 46.05
CA GLU A 415 25.54 -19.63 46.17
C GLU A 415 24.48 -19.31 47.25
N SER A 416 23.36 -20.05 47.18
CA SER A 416 22.57 -20.61 48.29
C SER A 416 21.08 -20.24 48.40
N THR A 417 20.33 -21.34 48.41
CA THR A 417 18.91 -21.61 48.32
C THR A 417 18.17 -21.44 49.65
N LYS A 418 16.87 -21.11 49.60
CA LYS A 418 15.81 -21.82 50.33
C LYS A 418 14.41 -21.44 49.85
N VAL A 419 13.58 -22.48 49.74
CA VAL A 419 12.22 -22.54 49.18
C VAL A 419 11.18 -22.39 50.29
N HIS A 420 10.05 -21.72 50.02
CA HIS A 420 8.72 -22.19 50.48
C HIS A 420 7.55 -21.43 49.80
N GLY A 421 6.69 -22.19 49.11
CA GLY A 421 5.22 -22.20 49.23
C GLY A 421 4.39 -20.98 48.75
N LEU A 422 3.65 -21.17 47.65
CA LEU A 422 2.46 -20.39 47.31
C LEU A 422 1.19 -21.11 47.80
N PRO A 423 0.12 -20.35 48.11
CA PRO A 423 -1.22 -20.79 47.76
C PRO A 423 -2.02 -19.76 46.94
N GLU A 424 -2.85 -20.36 46.10
CA GLU A 424 -4.02 -19.95 45.32
C GLU A 424 -4.91 -18.86 45.94
N ASP A 425 -5.45 -17.94 45.15
CA ASP A 425 -6.83 -18.02 44.62
C ASP A 425 -7.24 -16.78 43.82
N ASP A 426 -8.20 -17.00 42.90
CA ASP A 426 -8.84 -16.05 42.01
C ASP A 426 -9.46 -14.82 42.70
N ALA A 427 -9.18 -13.63 42.17
CA ALA A 427 -10.02 -12.45 42.35
C ALA A 427 -10.04 -11.59 41.09
N VAL A 428 -11.22 -11.56 40.44
CA VAL A 428 -11.61 -10.57 39.45
C VAL A 428 -11.57 -9.18 40.09
N VAL A 429 -10.76 -8.27 39.57
CA VAL A 429 -10.77 -6.85 39.97
C VAL A 429 -10.97 -5.95 38.74
N LEU A 430 -12.06 -5.20 38.83
CA LEU A 430 -12.56 -4.16 37.94
C LEU A 430 -11.56 -3.02 37.69
N GLU A 431 -11.80 -2.34 36.56
CA GLU A 431 -11.17 -1.09 36.10
C GLU A 431 -10.68 -0.16 37.22
N LYS A 432 -9.39 0.19 37.17
CA LYS A 432 -8.90 1.40 37.84
C LYS A 432 -8.96 2.57 36.87
N HIS A 433 -10.00 3.38 37.05
CA HIS A 433 -9.97 4.80 36.71
C HIS A 433 -8.83 5.46 37.49
N ASP A 434 -7.82 5.97 36.78
CA ASP A 434 -6.90 6.94 37.37
C ASP A 434 -7.64 8.26 37.56
N ALA A 435 -7.87 8.60 38.82
CA ALA A 435 -8.37 9.88 39.26
C ALA A 435 -7.18 10.85 39.38
N THR A 436 -6.95 11.66 38.34
CA THR A 436 -6.39 13.02 38.44
C THR A 436 -6.80 13.86 37.23
N GLU A 437 -7.71 14.80 37.50
CA GLU A 437 -7.99 16.05 36.77
C GLU A 437 -8.71 16.01 35.40
N ASN A 438 -9.77 16.84 35.29
CA ASN A 438 -10.60 17.05 34.11
C ASN A 438 -9.83 17.78 33.01
N TRP A 439 -9.22 17.05 32.07
CA TRP A 439 -8.63 17.64 30.87
C TRP A 439 -9.53 17.39 29.66
N GLU A 440 -9.81 18.42 28.86
CA GLU A 440 -10.50 18.30 27.56
C GLU A 440 -9.50 17.91 26.45
N LEU A 441 -9.94 17.10 25.48
CA LEU A 441 -9.10 16.65 24.36
C LEU A 441 -9.65 17.18 23.03
N ASP A 442 -8.82 17.92 22.31
CA ASP A 442 -9.16 18.49 21.00
C ASP A 442 -8.42 17.73 19.89
N GLU A 443 -9.11 17.27 18.84
CA GLU A 443 -8.46 16.65 17.67
C GLU A 443 -7.75 17.74 16.85
N VAL A 444 -6.43 17.68 16.81
CA VAL A 444 -5.59 18.64 16.08
C VAL A 444 -5.11 18.10 14.74
N GLY A 445 -5.20 16.79 14.49
CA GLY A 445 -4.67 16.21 13.27
C GLY A 445 -4.99 14.74 13.06
N ARG A 446 -4.52 14.18 11.94
CA ARG A 446 -4.46 12.74 11.68
C ARG A 446 -3.12 12.38 11.05
N GLY A 447 -2.65 11.17 11.28
CA GLY A 447 -1.37 10.69 10.74
C GLY A 447 -1.29 9.17 10.68
N LEU A 448 -0.34 8.66 9.91
CA LEU A 448 0.03 7.25 9.89
C LEU A 448 1.07 6.99 10.97
N ALA A 449 0.73 6.15 11.94
CA ALA A 449 1.64 5.81 13.03
C ALA A 449 2.81 4.98 12.50
N ASN A 450 4.08 5.36 12.76
CA ASN A 450 5.25 4.52 12.44
C ASN A 450 5.40 3.36 13.42
N TYR A 451 4.78 3.48 14.59
CA TYR A 451 4.84 2.53 15.69
C TYR A 451 3.41 2.20 16.13
N ASN A 452 3.19 1.00 16.65
CA ASN A 452 1.88 0.65 17.21
C ASN A 452 1.61 1.40 18.53
N TRP A 453 0.36 1.42 18.96
CA TRP A 453 -0.08 2.14 20.16
C TRP A 453 0.74 1.80 21.41
N ALA A 454 1.12 0.54 21.59
CA ALA A 454 1.89 0.07 22.74
C ALA A 454 3.37 0.48 22.67
N GLN A 455 3.95 0.49 21.48
CA GLN A 455 5.30 1.03 21.24
C GLN A 455 5.32 2.54 21.52
N ILE A 456 4.34 3.30 21.00
CA ILE A 456 4.21 4.74 21.28
C ILE A 456 4.00 5.00 22.78
N GLU A 457 3.17 4.20 23.46
CA GLU A 457 2.94 4.33 24.91
C GLU A 457 4.20 4.05 25.74
N LYS A 458 5.08 3.15 25.28
CA LYS A 458 6.37 2.85 25.93
C LYS A 458 7.40 3.97 25.80
N VAL A 459 7.37 4.71 24.69
CA VAL A 459 8.37 5.76 24.39
C VAL A 459 7.84 7.17 24.62
N ARG A 460 6.55 7.33 24.94
CA ARG A 460 5.95 8.63 25.23
C ARG A 460 6.78 9.41 26.27
N GLY A 461 7.01 10.69 26.01
CA GLY A 461 7.78 11.58 26.89
C GLY A 461 9.30 11.34 26.93
N HIS A 462 9.86 10.43 26.11
CA HIS A 462 11.31 10.19 26.08
C HIS A 462 12.04 11.09 25.06
N ASN A 463 13.19 11.64 25.48
CA ASN A 463 13.99 12.63 24.74
C ASN A 463 15.29 12.06 24.13
N ARG A 464 15.42 10.73 23.98
CA ARG A 464 16.61 10.05 23.45
C ARG A 464 16.24 9.05 22.37
N TYR A 465 17.20 8.78 21.48
CA TYR A 465 17.18 7.79 20.40
C TYR A 465 16.25 6.62 20.71
N VAL A 466 15.07 6.65 20.09
CA VAL A 466 14.03 5.63 20.25
C VAL A 466 14.57 4.24 19.91
N ALA A 467 15.55 4.19 19.01
CA ALA A 467 16.28 2.99 18.60
C ALA A 467 17.04 2.26 19.71
N SER A 468 17.40 2.90 20.83
CA SER A 468 18.12 2.22 21.92
C SER A 468 17.21 1.63 23.01
N LEU A 469 15.90 1.89 22.93
CA LEU A 469 14.89 1.38 23.87
C LEU A 469 14.14 0.15 23.32
N PHE A 470 14.33 -0.15 22.04
CA PHE A 470 13.85 -1.34 21.37
C PHE A 470 15.08 -2.11 20.90
N ASP A 471 15.24 -3.38 21.26
CA ASP A 471 16.26 -4.28 20.69
C ASP A 471 15.90 -4.64 19.23
N ASP A 472 15.71 -3.62 18.39
CA ASP A 472 15.34 -3.72 16.98
C ASP A 472 16.33 -2.89 16.15
N ASP A 473 17.16 -3.58 15.36
CA ASP A 473 18.13 -3.00 14.41
C ASP A 473 17.46 -2.36 13.16
N HIS A 474 16.16 -2.03 13.23
CA HIS A 474 15.38 -1.47 12.13
C HIS A 474 15.19 0.06 12.17
N ALA A 475 16.08 0.78 12.85
CA ALA A 475 16.15 2.24 12.72
C ALA A 475 16.78 2.66 11.37
N ASN A 476 15.97 2.60 10.31
CA ASN A 476 16.28 3.23 9.02
C ASN A 476 16.45 4.75 9.20
N GLY A 477 17.69 5.23 9.40
CA GLY A 477 18.21 6.55 8.99
C GLY A 477 17.47 7.85 9.37
N HIS A 478 16.34 7.82 10.06
CA HIS A 478 15.54 8.96 10.52
C HIS A 478 15.10 8.69 11.96
N THR A 479 16.01 8.94 12.89
CA THR A 479 16.13 8.22 14.16
C THR A 479 15.12 8.50 15.27
N ASP A 480 14.08 9.32 15.12
CA ASP A 480 13.19 9.64 16.26
C ASP A 480 11.72 9.94 15.90
N GLN A 481 11.29 9.66 14.67
CA GLN A 481 9.98 10.09 14.16
C GLN A 481 8.88 9.06 14.42
N MET A 482 7.88 9.42 15.22
CA MET A 482 6.74 8.57 15.59
C MET A 482 5.73 8.36 14.45
N PHE A 483 5.80 9.15 13.37
CA PHE A 483 4.81 9.18 12.29
C PHE A 483 5.44 9.41 10.92
N LEU A 484 4.82 8.83 9.89
CA LEU A 484 5.23 8.94 8.49
C LEU A 484 4.83 10.29 7.89
N ASP A 485 3.74 10.89 8.40
CA ASP A 485 3.23 12.23 8.07
C ASP A 485 2.14 12.63 9.10
N ILE A 486 2.26 13.81 9.72
CA ILE A 486 1.20 14.44 10.55
C ILE A 486 0.83 15.82 10.01
N HIS A 487 -0.48 16.12 10.02
CA HIS A 487 -1.00 17.46 9.78
C HIS A 487 -1.63 18.05 11.05
N SER A 488 -1.16 19.22 11.52
CA SER A 488 -1.76 19.98 12.64
C SER A 488 -2.70 21.07 12.10
N SER A 489 -3.87 21.24 12.72
CA SER A 489 -4.95 22.11 12.25
C SER A 489 -4.99 23.52 12.86
N HIS A 490 -4.07 23.92 13.75
CA HIS A 490 -4.16 25.20 14.48
C HIS A 490 -2.80 25.91 14.77
N LEU A 491 -2.73 27.25 14.60
CA LEU A 491 -1.60 28.13 15.00
C LEU A 491 -2.11 29.59 15.25
N PRO A 492 -1.47 30.48 16.06
CA PRO A 492 -0.81 30.38 17.38
C PRO A 492 -1.34 31.40 18.43
N GLN A 493 -1.26 31.09 19.73
CA GLN A 493 -1.07 32.11 20.78
C GLN A 493 -0.20 31.57 21.93
N LEU A 494 0.65 32.48 22.45
CA LEU A 494 1.36 32.51 23.73
C LEU A 494 2.86 32.11 23.74
N LEU A 495 3.66 33.16 23.95
CA LEU A 495 5.02 33.24 24.47
C LEU A 495 4.91 33.99 25.80
N LYS A 496 5.61 33.53 26.85
CA LYS A 496 6.30 34.33 27.88
C LYS A 496 6.43 33.57 29.23
N TYR A 497 7.69 33.42 29.66
CA TYR A 497 8.25 33.46 31.03
C TYR A 497 8.95 32.18 31.53
N ALA A 498 10.29 32.26 31.54
CA ALA A 498 11.21 31.46 32.32
C ALA A 498 11.28 31.90 33.80
N ASP A 499 11.49 30.96 34.74
CA ASP A 499 12.74 30.81 35.54
C ASP A 499 12.61 29.81 36.72
N SER A 500 13.74 29.17 37.04
CA SER A 500 14.16 28.53 38.32
C SER A 500 13.96 27.00 38.61
N GLU A 501 15.00 26.21 38.27
CA GLU A 501 15.98 25.51 39.17
C GLU A 501 15.59 24.39 40.22
N TRP A 502 16.41 23.30 40.21
CA TRP A 502 16.78 22.26 41.24
C TRP A 502 16.20 20.80 41.31
N LYS A 503 17.06 19.86 40.84
CA LYS A 503 17.70 18.65 41.46
C LYS A 503 16.99 17.34 41.94
N HIS A 504 17.66 16.24 41.53
CA HIS A 504 17.88 14.89 42.15
C HIS A 504 16.82 13.77 41.95
N SER A 505 17.16 12.63 41.29
CA SER A 505 17.82 11.38 41.80
C SER A 505 16.75 10.40 42.36
N VAL A 506 16.65 9.07 42.14
CA VAL A 506 17.56 8.02 41.67
C VAL A 506 16.83 6.64 41.68
N LEU A 507 17.43 5.64 40.99
CA LEU A 507 17.28 4.16 41.07
C LEU A 507 15.96 3.50 40.60
N LEU A 508 15.96 2.80 39.46
CA LEU A 508 16.45 1.42 39.19
C LEU A 508 15.53 0.32 39.76
N THR A 509 14.74 -0.30 38.89
CA THR A 509 14.97 -1.61 38.24
C THR A 509 14.86 -2.82 39.18
N SER A 510 13.88 -3.67 38.87
CA SER A 510 14.05 -5.13 38.81
C SER A 510 12.71 -5.73 38.42
N LEU A 511 12.56 -6.20 37.17
CA LEU A 511 11.69 -7.34 36.82
C LEU A 511 11.88 -7.74 35.35
N LEU A 512 13.15 -8.01 34.99
CA LEU A 512 13.54 -8.63 33.71
C LEU A 512 13.45 -10.17 33.74
N GLY A 513 13.01 -10.76 34.86
CA GLY A 513 12.91 -12.21 35.04
C GLY A 513 11.53 -12.83 34.74
N GLN A 514 10.50 -12.02 34.50
CA GLN A 514 9.15 -12.52 34.15
C GLN A 514 8.94 -12.69 32.63
N LEU A 515 9.91 -12.30 31.81
CA LEU A 515 9.75 -12.22 30.36
C LEU A 515 9.72 -13.57 29.63
N ILE A 516 10.17 -14.67 30.24
CA ILE A 516 10.29 -15.94 29.49
C ILE A 516 9.03 -16.80 29.58
N SER A 517 8.17 -16.60 30.59
CA SER A 517 6.89 -17.34 30.69
C SER A 517 5.67 -16.53 30.24
N ILE A 518 5.78 -15.20 30.19
CA ILE A 518 4.72 -14.32 29.65
C ILE A 518 4.73 -14.29 28.11
N CYS A 519 5.86 -14.60 27.46
CA CYS A 519 5.98 -14.63 26.00
C CYS A 519 5.01 -15.61 25.31
N ASN A 520 4.58 -16.69 25.97
CA ASN A 520 3.63 -17.64 25.36
C ASN A 520 2.17 -17.38 25.71
N LEU A 521 1.88 -16.46 26.64
CA LEU A 521 0.50 -16.06 26.97
C LEU A 521 0.08 -14.76 26.27
N PHE A 522 1.05 -13.98 25.77
CA PHE A 522 0.80 -12.72 25.05
C PHE A 522 0.36 -12.91 23.59
N THR A 523 0.53 -14.10 23.00
CA THR A 523 0.15 -14.42 21.61
C THR A 523 -1.36 -14.30 21.32
N MET A 524 -2.20 -14.09 22.34
CA MET A 524 -3.66 -14.06 22.22
C MET A 524 -4.30 -12.68 21.99
N LEU A 525 -3.54 -11.59 21.87
CA LEU A 525 -4.11 -10.25 21.63
C LEU A 525 -3.63 -9.54 20.35
N HIS A 526 -2.95 -10.27 19.46
CA HIS A 526 -2.19 -9.66 18.36
C HIS A 526 -2.93 -9.65 17.03
N GLY A 527 -2.62 -8.62 16.23
CA GLY A 527 -2.84 -8.66 14.79
C GLY A 527 -2.19 -9.91 14.19
N ASN A 528 -2.75 -10.32 13.07
CA ASN A 528 -2.52 -11.60 12.42
C ASN A 528 -1.02 -11.80 12.15
N SER A 529 -0.49 -12.91 12.65
CA SER A 529 0.92 -13.27 12.63
C SER A 529 1.30 -14.09 11.40
N VAL A 530 2.59 -14.10 11.08
CA VAL A 530 3.17 -15.01 10.09
C VAL A 530 3.22 -16.42 10.70
N ARG A 531 2.65 -17.40 10.01
CA ARG A 531 2.77 -18.82 10.37
C ARG A 531 3.49 -19.57 9.26
N ILE A 532 4.64 -20.14 9.58
CA ILE A 532 5.44 -20.90 8.61
C ILE A 532 5.18 -22.38 8.84
N LEU A 533 4.69 -23.07 7.82
CA LEU A 533 4.54 -24.53 7.81
C LEU A 533 5.48 -25.11 6.76
N THR A 534 5.84 -26.38 6.93
CA THR A 534 6.65 -27.12 5.95
C THR A 534 6.08 -28.52 5.77
N GLY A 535 6.16 -29.03 4.54
CA GLY A 535 6.00 -30.47 4.30
C GLY A 535 7.33 -31.21 4.51
N ASN A 536 7.43 -32.42 3.97
CA ASN A 536 8.62 -33.26 4.10
C ASN A 536 9.69 -33.01 3.03
N SER A 537 9.41 -32.17 2.03
CA SER A 537 10.30 -31.99 0.88
C SER A 537 11.61 -31.30 1.23
N HIS A 538 11.57 -30.22 2.02
CA HIS A 538 12.79 -29.45 2.34
C HIS A 538 12.74 -28.78 3.72
N PRO A 539 12.69 -29.55 4.83
CA PRO A 539 12.59 -28.99 6.18
C PRO A 539 13.77 -28.07 6.54
N GLU A 540 14.98 -28.36 6.03
CA GLU A 540 16.17 -27.56 6.33
C GLU A 540 16.07 -26.11 5.82
N LEU A 541 15.58 -25.92 4.58
CA LEU A 541 15.33 -24.60 4.03
C LEU A 541 14.23 -23.88 4.81
N ALA A 542 13.17 -24.60 5.19
CA ALA A 542 12.09 -24.02 5.98
C ALA A 542 12.59 -23.55 7.37
N SER A 543 13.44 -24.33 8.03
CA SER A 543 14.09 -23.92 9.29
C SER A 543 15.00 -22.71 9.11
N ALA A 544 15.82 -22.67 8.06
CA ALA A 544 16.68 -21.52 7.78
C ALA A 544 15.87 -20.23 7.50
N VAL A 545 14.75 -20.35 6.79
CA VAL A 545 13.82 -19.22 6.56
C VAL A 545 13.15 -18.79 7.87
N ALA A 546 12.70 -19.74 8.69
CA ALA A 546 12.08 -19.51 9.99
C ALA A 546 13.03 -18.78 10.96
N GLU A 547 14.29 -19.21 11.03
CA GLU A 547 15.34 -18.57 11.82
C GLU A 547 15.57 -17.11 11.38
N ARG A 548 15.67 -16.85 10.08
CA ARG A 548 15.86 -15.50 9.54
C ARG A 548 14.66 -14.57 9.78
N LEU A 549 13.46 -15.13 9.84
CA LEU A 549 12.22 -14.40 10.17
C LEU A 549 11.98 -14.30 11.69
N ASN A 550 12.85 -14.89 12.51
CA ASN A 550 12.64 -15.05 13.94
C ASN A 550 11.23 -15.58 14.29
N THR A 551 10.74 -16.51 13.46
CA THR A 551 9.38 -17.06 13.54
C THR A 551 9.49 -18.58 13.53
N PRO A 552 9.11 -19.28 14.62
CA PRO A 552 9.25 -20.74 14.67
C PRO A 552 8.34 -21.42 13.63
N LEU A 553 8.78 -22.59 13.14
CA LEU A 553 7.92 -23.45 12.34
C LEU A 553 6.71 -23.88 13.16
N THR A 554 5.52 -23.70 12.59
CA THR A 554 4.27 -24.14 13.18
C THR A 554 4.27 -25.67 13.21
N PRO A 555 4.11 -26.31 14.38
CA PRO A 555 4.15 -27.76 14.49
C PRO A 555 3.07 -28.41 13.63
N CYS A 556 3.50 -29.19 12.64
CA CYS A 556 2.62 -30.01 11.82
C CYS A 556 3.21 -31.40 11.62
N GLU A 557 2.34 -32.40 11.65
CA GLU A 557 2.66 -33.81 11.40
C GLU A 557 2.23 -34.14 9.97
N VAL A 558 3.19 -34.54 9.14
CA VAL A 558 2.95 -35.00 7.76
C VAL A 558 3.46 -36.42 7.64
N LYS A 559 2.54 -37.39 7.55
CA LYS A 559 2.84 -38.83 7.50
C LYS A 559 2.19 -39.51 6.30
N LYS A 560 2.75 -40.64 5.90
CA LYS A 560 2.17 -41.54 4.91
C LYS A 560 1.57 -42.75 5.60
N PHE A 561 0.31 -43.07 5.34
CA PHE A 561 -0.32 -44.32 5.78
C PHE A 561 0.26 -45.51 5.03
N SER A 562 0.05 -46.73 5.55
CA SER A 562 0.59 -47.96 4.95
C SER A 562 0.06 -48.25 3.53
N ASN A 563 -1.11 -47.71 3.18
CA ASN A 563 -1.69 -47.76 1.83
C ASN A 563 -1.14 -46.67 0.87
N GLY A 564 -0.29 -45.78 1.37
CA GLY A 564 0.34 -44.73 0.59
C GLY A 564 -0.37 -43.37 0.62
N GLU A 565 -1.49 -43.23 1.33
CA GLU A 565 -2.18 -41.94 1.47
C GLU A 565 -1.42 -40.99 2.39
N VAL A 566 -1.41 -39.70 2.02
CA VAL A 566 -0.81 -38.64 2.83
C VAL A 566 -1.80 -38.16 3.89
N ASN A 567 -1.35 -38.08 5.13
CA ASN A 567 -2.09 -37.58 6.28
C ASN A 567 -1.36 -36.39 6.90
N VAL A 568 -2.08 -35.27 7.02
CA VAL A 568 -1.55 -34.01 7.57
C VAL A 568 -2.35 -33.63 8.80
N LYS A 569 -1.65 -33.22 9.86
CA LYS A 569 -2.26 -32.65 11.05
C LYS A 569 -1.50 -31.42 11.50
N ILE A 570 -2.17 -30.27 11.54
CA ILE A 570 -1.64 -29.03 12.07
C ILE A 570 -1.96 -29.00 13.57
N HIS A 571 -0.96 -28.84 14.43
CA HIS A 571 -1.14 -28.93 15.89
C HIS A 571 -1.49 -27.59 16.55
N GLU A 572 -1.34 -26.49 15.82
CA GLU A 572 -1.67 -25.14 16.30
C GLU A 572 -2.77 -24.49 15.45
N SER A 573 -3.47 -23.51 16.04
CA SER A 573 -4.45 -22.72 15.31
C SER A 573 -3.77 -21.82 14.28
N VAL A 574 -4.23 -21.90 13.04
CA VAL A 574 -3.88 -20.98 11.95
C VAL A 574 -5.01 -20.02 11.61
N ARG A 575 -6.07 -19.97 12.43
CA ARG A 575 -7.25 -19.13 12.20
C ARG A 575 -6.88 -17.65 12.15
N ASP A 576 -7.31 -16.99 11.08
CA ASP A 576 -7.02 -15.58 10.80
C ASP A 576 -5.51 -15.27 10.66
N GLU A 577 -4.63 -16.27 10.57
CA GLU A 577 -3.19 -16.04 10.42
C GLU A 577 -2.79 -15.90 8.94
N ASP A 578 -1.60 -15.33 8.68
CA ASP A 578 -0.98 -15.31 7.34
C ASP A 578 -0.02 -16.50 7.21
N VAL A 579 -0.46 -17.52 6.49
CA VAL A 579 0.18 -18.83 6.45
C VAL A 579 1.09 -18.93 5.23
N PHE A 580 2.36 -19.27 5.44
CA PHE A 580 3.34 -19.56 4.40
C PHE A 580 3.74 -21.02 4.48
N ILE A 581 3.47 -21.80 3.43
CA ILE A 581 3.79 -23.23 3.39
C ILE A 581 4.99 -23.42 2.47
N ILE A 582 6.15 -23.75 3.04
CA ILE A 582 7.39 -23.97 2.30
C ILE A 582 7.47 -25.44 1.87
N GLN A 583 7.40 -25.69 0.56
CA GLN A 583 7.49 -27.03 -0.02
C GLN A 583 8.03 -26.96 -1.45
N SER A 584 9.24 -27.50 -1.69
CA SER A 584 9.88 -27.49 -3.02
C SER A 584 9.54 -28.69 -3.92
N ALA A 585 8.67 -29.59 -3.48
CA ALA A 585 8.25 -30.80 -4.22
C ALA A 585 9.40 -31.62 -4.86
N CYS A 586 10.51 -31.79 -4.13
CA CYS A 586 11.70 -32.56 -4.56
C CYS A 586 11.67 -34.01 -4.07
N GLY A 587 12.28 -34.95 -4.78
CA GLY A 587 12.18 -36.39 -4.45
C GLY A 587 10.92 -36.99 -5.07
N ASP A 588 9.98 -37.51 -4.26
CA ASP A 588 8.67 -37.92 -4.78
C ASP A 588 7.80 -36.68 -5.03
N VAL A 589 7.90 -36.16 -6.26
CA VAL A 589 7.23 -34.93 -6.71
C VAL A 589 5.72 -35.02 -6.48
N ASN A 590 5.10 -36.19 -6.66
CA ASN A 590 3.66 -36.35 -6.56
C ASN A 590 3.20 -36.36 -5.11
N ASP A 591 3.87 -37.12 -4.26
CA ASP A 591 3.55 -37.17 -2.84
C ASP A 591 3.73 -35.79 -2.20
N HIS A 592 4.84 -35.10 -2.48
CA HIS A 592 5.09 -33.78 -1.91
C HIS A 592 4.15 -32.69 -2.46
N LEU A 593 3.70 -32.81 -3.71
CA LEU A 593 2.62 -31.97 -4.24
C LEU A 593 1.31 -32.26 -3.50
N MET A 594 0.97 -33.53 -3.25
CA MET A 594 -0.21 -33.89 -2.48
C MET A 594 -0.12 -33.42 -1.03
N GLU A 595 1.04 -33.53 -0.38
CA GLU A 595 1.31 -32.95 0.95
C GLU A 595 1.01 -31.45 0.98
N LEU A 596 1.52 -30.71 -0.01
CA LEU A 596 1.28 -29.27 -0.12
C LEU A 596 -0.22 -28.95 -0.29
N LEU A 597 -0.90 -29.65 -1.21
CA LEU A 597 -2.33 -29.44 -1.46
C LEU A 597 -3.17 -29.74 -0.21
N ILE A 598 -2.82 -30.78 0.54
CA ILE A 598 -3.50 -31.16 1.78
C ILE A 598 -3.20 -30.13 2.88
N LEU A 599 -1.96 -29.65 3.02
CA LEU A 599 -1.60 -28.57 3.95
C LEU A 599 -2.38 -27.28 3.65
N ILE A 600 -2.45 -26.86 2.39
CA ILE A 600 -3.23 -25.68 1.96
C ILE A 600 -4.71 -25.88 2.32
N SER A 601 -5.29 -27.02 1.95
CA SER A 601 -6.70 -27.34 2.23
C SER A 601 -6.99 -27.37 3.73
N ALA A 602 -6.09 -27.94 4.54
CA ALA A 602 -6.18 -27.95 5.99
C ALA A 602 -6.15 -26.53 6.59
N CYS A 603 -5.24 -25.67 6.13
CA CYS A 603 -5.20 -24.26 6.53
C CYS A 603 -6.47 -23.50 6.13
N LYS A 604 -6.99 -23.75 4.92
CA LYS A 604 -8.23 -23.11 4.43
C LYS A 604 -9.42 -23.52 5.27
N GLY A 605 -9.56 -24.82 5.55
CA GLY A 605 -10.59 -25.37 6.44
C GLY A 605 -10.47 -24.85 7.88
N ALA A 606 -9.25 -24.59 8.35
CA ALA A 606 -8.96 -23.97 9.64
C ALA A 606 -9.16 -22.44 9.67
N SER A 607 -9.69 -21.85 8.59
CA SER A 607 -9.98 -20.41 8.46
C SER A 607 -8.74 -19.52 8.53
N ALA A 608 -7.62 -19.93 7.94
CA ALA A 608 -6.49 -19.04 7.70
C ALA A 608 -6.92 -17.82 6.89
N ARG A 609 -6.35 -16.64 7.20
CA ARG A 609 -6.70 -15.38 6.51
C ARG A 609 -6.21 -15.42 5.07
N ARG A 610 -4.96 -15.83 4.89
CA ARG A 610 -4.26 -15.90 3.62
C ARG A 610 -3.29 -17.07 3.64
N ILE A 611 -3.22 -17.81 2.53
CA ILE A 611 -2.35 -18.97 2.37
C ILE A 611 -1.44 -18.73 1.17
N THR A 612 -0.14 -18.68 1.43
CA THR A 612 0.91 -18.52 0.43
C THR A 612 1.67 -19.84 0.29
N ALA A 613 1.66 -20.43 -0.91
CA ALA A 613 2.51 -21.57 -1.23
C ALA A 613 3.90 -21.07 -1.65
N VAL A 614 4.91 -21.39 -0.85
CA VAL A 614 6.32 -21.07 -1.13
C VAL A 614 6.97 -22.30 -1.74
N MET A 615 7.17 -22.26 -3.05
CA MET A 615 7.62 -23.39 -3.88
C MET A 615 8.91 -23.02 -4.62
N PRO A 616 10.09 -23.14 -3.96
CA PRO A 616 11.36 -22.72 -4.53
C PRO A 616 11.66 -23.35 -5.90
N CYS A 617 11.35 -24.63 -6.09
CA CYS A 617 11.30 -25.27 -7.40
C CYS A 617 9.86 -25.64 -7.73
N TYR A 618 9.30 -25.07 -8.80
CA TYR A 618 7.92 -25.35 -9.21
C TYR A 618 7.81 -26.74 -9.89
N PRO A 619 6.97 -27.67 -9.40
CA PRO A 619 6.85 -29.01 -9.95
C PRO A 619 6.19 -28.96 -11.32
N TYR A 620 6.57 -29.89 -12.20
CA TYR A 620 6.06 -29.98 -13.57
C TYR A 620 6.32 -28.74 -14.46
N ALA A 621 7.22 -27.84 -14.08
CA ALA A 621 7.50 -26.60 -14.82
C ALA A 621 7.95 -26.82 -16.28
N ARG A 622 8.60 -27.95 -16.60
CA ARG A 622 8.97 -28.32 -17.99
C ARG A 622 7.77 -28.69 -18.87
N MET A 623 6.59 -28.90 -18.30
CA MET A 623 5.35 -29.28 -19.00
C MET A 623 4.39 -28.08 -19.08
N ASP A 624 4.90 -26.93 -19.51
CA ASP A 624 4.24 -25.62 -19.59
C ASP A 624 3.49 -25.37 -20.91
N LYS A 625 3.81 -26.14 -21.96
CA LYS A 625 3.18 -26.01 -23.28
C LYS A 625 2.91 -27.38 -23.91
N LYS A 626 2.02 -27.40 -24.90
CA LYS A 626 1.80 -28.60 -25.73
C LYS A 626 2.90 -28.72 -26.77
N GLU A 627 3.87 -29.59 -26.53
CA GLU A 627 4.93 -29.88 -27.52
C GLU A 627 4.46 -30.80 -28.66
N GLN A 628 3.44 -31.63 -28.39
CA GLN A 628 2.84 -32.53 -29.36
C GLN A 628 1.30 -32.54 -29.24
N SER A 629 0.62 -33.01 -30.29
CA SER A 629 -0.84 -33.18 -30.25
C SER A 629 -1.23 -34.18 -29.15
N ARG A 630 -2.24 -33.83 -28.35
CA ARG A 630 -2.74 -34.58 -27.18
C ARG A 630 -1.80 -34.66 -25.97
N ALA A 631 -0.75 -33.85 -25.89
CA ALA A 631 0.00 -33.68 -24.64
C ALA A 631 -0.78 -32.78 -23.65
N PRO A 632 -0.70 -33.05 -22.33
CA PRO A 632 -1.24 -32.16 -21.29
C PRO A 632 -0.37 -30.91 -21.11
N ILE A 633 -0.93 -29.88 -20.47
CA ILE A 633 -0.15 -28.78 -19.90
C ILE A 633 -0.17 -28.98 -18.38
N THR A 634 0.73 -29.84 -17.89
CA THR A 634 0.70 -30.29 -16.49
C THR A 634 1.02 -29.15 -15.52
N ALA A 635 1.88 -28.19 -15.90
CA ALA A 635 2.11 -27.00 -15.07
C ALA A 635 0.83 -26.19 -14.82
N LYS A 636 -0.06 -26.06 -15.83
CA LYS A 636 -1.38 -25.43 -15.67
C LYS A 636 -2.30 -26.27 -14.78
N LEU A 637 -2.23 -27.60 -14.88
CA LEU A 637 -2.97 -28.48 -13.98
C LEU A 637 -2.54 -28.28 -12.52
N VAL A 638 -1.23 -28.20 -12.25
CA VAL A 638 -0.70 -27.89 -10.90
C VAL A 638 -1.21 -26.54 -10.40
N ALA A 639 -1.14 -25.49 -11.23
CA ALA A 639 -1.66 -24.16 -10.88
C ALA A 639 -3.15 -24.20 -10.50
N ASN A 640 -3.96 -24.93 -11.28
CA ASN A 640 -5.39 -25.11 -10.99
C ASN A 640 -5.62 -25.88 -9.69
N MET A 641 -4.84 -26.93 -9.41
CA MET A 641 -4.94 -27.69 -8.16
C MET A 641 -4.63 -26.81 -6.94
N LEU A 642 -3.58 -26.00 -7.01
CA LEU A 642 -3.22 -25.05 -5.94
C LEU A 642 -4.35 -24.02 -5.71
N ALA A 643 -4.92 -23.47 -6.78
CA ALA A 643 -6.03 -22.53 -6.69
C ALA A 643 -7.26 -23.16 -6.03
N VAL A 644 -7.65 -24.36 -6.48
CA VAL A 644 -8.82 -25.08 -5.93
C VAL A 644 -8.59 -25.54 -4.50
N ALA A 645 -7.36 -25.89 -4.12
CA ALA A 645 -7.02 -26.24 -2.74
C ALA A 645 -7.19 -25.05 -1.77
N GLY A 646 -7.21 -23.81 -2.29
CA GLY A 646 -7.45 -22.60 -1.50
C GLY A 646 -6.21 -21.71 -1.32
N CYS A 647 -5.19 -21.88 -2.16
CA CYS A 647 -4.02 -21.01 -2.19
C CYS A 647 -4.40 -19.60 -2.67
N ASP A 648 -3.92 -18.57 -2.00
CA ASP A 648 -4.20 -17.17 -2.31
C ASP A 648 -2.99 -16.45 -2.96
N HIS A 649 -1.78 -17.02 -2.83
CA HIS A 649 -0.53 -16.47 -3.37
C HIS A 649 0.52 -17.58 -3.57
N VAL A 650 1.34 -17.51 -4.62
CA VAL A 650 2.55 -18.35 -4.79
C VAL A 650 3.82 -17.50 -4.76
N ILE A 651 4.81 -17.92 -3.98
CA ILE A 651 6.20 -17.45 -4.10
C ILE A 651 7.03 -18.60 -4.68
N THR A 652 7.74 -18.36 -5.77
CA THR A 652 8.57 -19.37 -6.45
C THR A 652 9.87 -18.73 -6.94
N MET A 653 10.78 -19.50 -7.52
CA MET A 653 12.07 -19.00 -7.98
C MET A 653 12.42 -19.59 -9.33
N ASP A 654 12.93 -18.75 -10.24
CA ASP A 654 13.41 -19.11 -11.58
C ASP A 654 12.51 -20.08 -12.35
N LEU A 655 11.22 -19.73 -12.49
CA LEU A 655 10.29 -20.50 -13.31
C LEU A 655 10.88 -20.84 -14.70
N HIS A 656 10.80 -22.12 -15.08
CA HIS A 656 11.29 -22.63 -16.37
C HIS A 656 10.80 -21.77 -17.55
N ALA A 657 9.53 -21.38 -17.50
CA ALA A 657 8.92 -20.42 -18.41
C ALA A 657 8.19 -19.33 -17.61
N SER A 658 8.54 -18.07 -17.85
CA SER A 658 7.91 -16.90 -17.23
C SER A 658 6.37 -16.87 -17.39
N GLN A 659 5.86 -17.48 -18.46
CA GLN A 659 4.45 -17.59 -18.81
C GLN A 659 3.64 -18.40 -17.80
N ILE A 660 4.30 -19.25 -17.00
CA ILE A 660 3.64 -20.02 -15.93
C ILE A 660 2.95 -19.09 -14.93
N GLN A 661 3.45 -17.87 -14.71
CA GLN A 661 2.77 -16.87 -13.87
C GLN A 661 1.34 -16.58 -14.36
N GLY A 662 1.12 -16.57 -15.68
CA GLY A 662 -0.21 -16.39 -16.29
C GLY A 662 -1.12 -17.61 -16.19
N PHE A 663 -0.68 -18.72 -15.57
CA PHE A 663 -1.54 -19.86 -15.27
C PHE A 663 -2.36 -19.66 -14.01
N PHE A 664 -1.99 -18.71 -13.16
CA PHE A 664 -2.67 -18.38 -11.92
C PHE A 664 -3.58 -17.17 -12.08
N ASP A 665 -4.71 -17.18 -11.39
CA ASP A 665 -5.64 -16.05 -11.32
C ASP A 665 -5.39 -15.16 -10.08
N PHE A 666 -4.42 -15.53 -9.26
CA PHE A 666 -3.95 -14.81 -8.07
C PHE A 666 -2.45 -14.48 -8.20
N PRO A 667 -1.90 -13.58 -7.38
CA PRO A 667 -0.51 -13.13 -7.51
C PRO A 667 0.51 -14.26 -7.46
N VAL A 668 1.60 -14.10 -8.22
CA VAL A 668 2.76 -15.00 -8.19
C VAL A 668 4.01 -14.15 -8.13
N ASP A 669 4.80 -14.32 -7.08
CA ASP A 669 6.13 -13.72 -6.98
C ASP A 669 7.16 -14.72 -7.48
N ASN A 670 7.65 -14.51 -8.71
CA ASN A 670 8.76 -15.27 -9.26
C ASN A 670 10.09 -14.58 -8.91
N LEU A 671 10.80 -15.13 -7.93
CA LEU A 671 12.13 -14.69 -7.52
C LEU A 671 13.19 -15.12 -8.55
N TYR A 672 14.35 -14.46 -8.54
CA TYR A 672 15.43 -14.75 -9.48
C TYR A 672 16.75 -15.03 -8.75
N SER A 673 17.46 -16.10 -9.13
CA SER A 673 18.81 -16.39 -8.62
C SER A 673 19.90 -15.53 -9.26
N GLU A 674 19.56 -14.88 -10.38
CA GLU A 674 20.48 -14.12 -11.20
C GLU A 674 21.39 -13.16 -10.41
N PRO A 675 20.89 -12.36 -9.45
CA PRO A 675 21.74 -11.47 -8.65
C PRO A 675 22.75 -12.24 -7.78
N LEU A 676 22.35 -13.40 -7.24
CA LEU A 676 23.23 -14.25 -6.43
C LEU A 676 24.32 -14.89 -7.28
N MET A 677 23.96 -15.38 -8.47
CA MET A 677 24.92 -15.94 -9.41
C MET A 677 25.94 -14.89 -9.87
N ILE A 678 25.49 -13.68 -10.21
CA ILE A 678 26.37 -12.55 -10.58
C ILE A 678 27.31 -12.20 -9.44
N ALA A 679 26.81 -12.08 -8.21
CA ALA A 679 27.63 -11.80 -7.03
C ALA A 679 28.67 -12.90 -6.80
N TYR A 680 28.29 -14.17 -6.96
CA TYR A 680 29.21 -15.30 -6.84
C TYR A 680 30.29 -15.26 -7.93
N ILE A 681 29.90 -15.05 -9.20
CA ILE A 681 30.83 -14.94 -10.34
C ILE A 681 31.87 -13.84 -10.07
N LYS A 682 31.42 -12.64 -9.69
CA LYS A 682 32.30 -11.49 -9.43
C LYS A 682 33.32 -11.76 -8.31
N ARG A 683 32.96 -12.55 -7.29
CA ARG A 683 33.77 -12.79 -6.08
C ARG A 683 34.68 -14.01 -6.17
N HIS A 684 34.24 -15.07 -6.82
CA HIS A 684 34.89 -16.39 -6.73
C HIS A 684 35.47 -16.90 -8.05
N ILE A 685 35.04 -16.35 -9.19
CA ILE A 685 35.50 -16.86 -10.50
C ILE A 685 36.66 -16.00 -11.02
N GLU A 686 37.88 -16.55 -10.93
CA GLU A 686 39.07 -15.86 -11.45
C GLU A 686 39.01 -15.70 -12.98
N GLY A 687 39.32 -14.51 -13.47
CA GLY A 687 39.32 -14.23 -14.91
C GLY A 687 37.93 -14.07 -15.53
N TRP A 688 36.86 -13.95 -14.73
CA TRP A 688 35.49 -13.81 -15.25
C TRP A 688 35.30 -12.65 -16.24
N ARG A 689 36.12 -11.59 -16.15
CA ARG A 689 36.10 -10.42 -17.06
C ARG A 689 36.54 -10.74 -18.49
N ASP A 690 37.30 -11.81 -18.67
CA ASP A 690 37.68 -12.38 -19.96
C ASP A 690 36.89 -13.67 -20.24
N GLY A 691 35.66 -13.69 -19.72
CA GLY A 691 34.76 -14.83 -19.76
C GLY A 691 33.65 -14.69 -20.80
N ILE A 692 32.91 -15.77 -20.99
CA ILE A 692 31.76 -15.85 -21.87
C ILE A 692 30.64 -16.62 -21.18
N ILE A 693 29.42 -16.08 -21.21
CA ILE A 693 28.25 -16.74 -20.62
C ILE A 693 27.65 -17.69 -21.66
N VAL A 694 27.45 -18.96 -21.32
CA VAL A 694 27.08 -19.99 -22.29
C VAL A 694 25.74 -20.62 -21.93
N SER A 695 24.83 -20.71 -22.89
CA SER A 695 23.59 -21.48 -22.71
C SER A 695 23.74 -22.88 -23.30
N PRO A 696 23.31 -23.94 -22.58
CA PRO A 696 23.37 -25.31 -23.09
C PRO A 696 22.32 -25.60 -24.18
N ASP A 697 21.34 -24.72 -24.37
CA ASP A 697 20.35 -24.81 -25.43
C ASP A 697 19.86 -23.43 -25.91
N ALA A 698 19.05 -23.41 -26.95
CA ALA A 698 18.51 -22.18 -27.51
C ALA A 698 17.40 -21.54 -26.66
N GLY A 699 16.73 -22.31 -25.80
CA GLY A 699 15.67 -21.83 -24.91
C GLY A 699 16.21 -20.91 -23.81
N GLY A 700 17.41 -21.20 -23.31
CA GLY A 700 18.10 -20.40 -22.30
C GLY A 700 18.74 -19.10 -22.81
N ALA A 701 18.59 -18.76 -24.09
CA ALA A 701 19.23 -17.60 -24.71
C ALA A 701 18.95 -16.26 -23.99
N LYS A 702 17.69 -16.05 -23.56
CA LYS A 702 17.31 -14.82 -22.83
C LYS A 702 17.99 -14.72 -21.47
N ARG A 703 18.16 -15.86 -20.78
CA ARG A 703 18.78 -15.94 -19.45
C ARG A 703 20.26 -15.58 -19.52
N VAL A 704 20.99 -16.17 -20.46
CA VAL A 704 22.41 -15.90 -20.62
C VAL A 704 22.68 -14.50 -21.13
N ALA A 705 21.84 -13.96 -22.02
CA ALA A 705 21.96 -12.59 -22.50
C ALA A 705 21.81 -11.58 -21.35
N ALA A 706 20.81 -11.77 -20.47
CA ALA A 706 20.60 -10.88 -19.32
C ALA A 706 21.82 -10.84 -18.36
N ILE A 707 22.40 -12.00 -18.07
CA ILE A 707 23.61 -12.10 -17.22
C ILE A 707 24.82 -11.49 -17.92
N ALA A 708 25.00 -11.78 -19.22
CA ALA A 708 26.09 -11.27 -20.03
C ALA A 708 26.06 -9.73 -20.10
N ASP A 709 24.87 -9.14 -20.32
CA ASP A 709 24.68 -7.69 -20.36
C ASP A 709 25.06 -7.02 -19.03
N LYS A 710 24.65 -7.60 -17.89
CA LYS A 710 24.98 -7.07 -16.55
C LYS A 710 26.45 -7.24 -16.17
N LEU A 711 27.12 -8.26 -16.68
CA LEU A 711 28.55 -8.48 -16.47
C LEU A 711 29.42 -7.75 -17.51
N GLY A 712 28.83 -7.24 -18.60
CA GLY A 712 29.56 -6.67 -19.74
C GLY A 712 30.37 -7.71 -20.51
N LEU A 713 29.85 -8.94 -20.62
CA LEU A 713 30.49 -10.07 -21.30
C LEU A 713 29.77 -10.45 -22.60
N GLU A 714 30.43 -11.23 -23.43
CA GLU A 714 29.79 -11.90 -24.56
C GLU A 714 29.00 -13.14 -24.08
N PHE A 715 28.10 -13.64 -24.93
CA PHE A 715 27.44 -14.91 -24.69
C PHE A 715 27.55 -15.88 -25.87
N ALA A 716 27.47 -17.18 -25.58
CA ALA A 716 27.49 -18.27 -26.53
C ALA A 716 26.26 -19.16 -26.36
N LEU A 717 25.84 -19.84 -27.41
CA LEU A 717 24.68 -20.73 -27.40
C LEU A 717 25.02 -22.08 -28.02
N PHE A 718 24.69 -23.16 -27.34
CA PHE A 718 24.69 -24.49 -27.92
C PHE A 718 23.38 -24.82 -28.62
N HIS A 719 23.49 -25.58 -29.70
CA HIS A 719 22.36 -26.23 -30.34
C HIS A 719 22.60 -27.74 -30.34
N ARG A 720 21.61 -28.48 -29.85
CA ARG A 720 21.65 -29.94 -29.81
C ARG A 720 21.22 -30.49 -31.17
N LYS A 721 22.12 -31.23 -31.83
CA LYS A 721 21.85 -31.96 -33.07
C LYS A 721 21.90 -33.47 -32.81
N ARG A 722 21.07 -34.22 -33.54
CA ARG A 722 21.13 -35.68 -33.61
C ARG A 722 21.83 -36.11 -34.89
N ASP A 723 22.84 -36.96 -34.77
CA ASP A 723 23.57 -37.49 -35.93
C ASP A 723 22.76 -38.62 -36.59
N GLY A 724 21.76 -38.27 -37.42
CA GLY A 724 21.08 -39.23 -38.33
C GLY A 724 19.58 -39.41 -38.11
N LYS A 725 18.94 -40.15 -39.03
CA LYS A 725 17.48 -40.39 -39.09
C LYS A 725 16.94 -41.44 -38.11
N SER A 726 17.77 -41.95 -37.20
CA SER A 726 17.39 -42.93 -36.16
C SER A 726 17.08 -42.21 -34.85
N GLU A 727 16.05 -42.64 -34.12
CA GLU A 727 15.74 -42.10 -32.79
C GLU A 727 16.85 -42.38 -31.75
N ASP A 728 17.68 -43.41 -31.97
CA ASP A 728 18.77 -43.83 -31.07
C ASP A 728 20.16 -43.25 -31.42
N ALA A 729 20.22 -42.29 -32.34
CA ALA A 729 21.50 -41.68 -32.74
C ALA A 729 22.12 -40.85 -31.58
N PRO A 730 23.45 -40.93 -31.38
CA PRO A 730 24.13 -40.16 -30.35
C PRO A 730 23.96 -38.65 -30.61
N GLU A 731 23.58 -37.93 -29.56
CA GLU A 731 23.34 -36.50 -29.61
C GLU A 731 24.66 -35.74 -29.42
N LYS A 732 24.88 -34.72 -30.25
CA LYS A 732 26.03 -33.82 -30.15
C LYS A 732 25.57 -32.38 -29.92
N MET A 733 26.40 -31.61 -29.24
CA MET A 733 26.23 -30.17 -29.13
C MET A 733 27.15 -29.46 -30.11
N GLU A 734 26.56 -28.61 -30.95
CA GLU A 734 27.28 -27.69 -31.82
C GLU A 734 27.16 -26.28 -31.27
N LEU A 735 28.28 -25.57 -31.19
CA LEU A 735 28.30 -24.15 -30.82
C LEU A 735 27.72 -23.34 -31.98
N LEU A 736 26.58 -22.67 -31.74
CA LEU A 736 25.85 -21.95 -32.78
C LEU A 736 26.30 -20.49 -32.89
N VAL A 737 26.64 -19.87 -31.75
CA VAL A 737 27.10 -18.47 -31.63
C VAL A 737 28.14 -18.38 -30.51
N GLY A 738 29.13 -17.51 -30.68
CA GLY A 738 30.14 -17.15 -29.67
C GLY A 738 31.47 -17.87 -29.88
N ASP A 739 32.58 -17.22 -29.54
CA ASP A 739 33.91 -17.83 -29.52
C ASP A 739 34.34 -18.03 -28.06
N VAL A 740 34.50 -19.31 -27.69
CA VAL A 740 34.84 -19.75 -26.33
C VAL A 740 36.33 -20.03 -26.16
N LYS A 741 37.12 -19.95 -27.24
CA LYS A 741 38.54 -20.30 -27.23
C LYS A 741 39.33 -19.38 -26.30
N ASP A 742 40.18 -19.98 -25.47
CA ASP A 742 41.06 -19.33 -24.50
C ASP A 742 40.34 -18.47 -23.43
N LYS A 743 38.99 -18.52 -23.36
CA LYS A 743 38.14 -17.78 -22.40
C LYS A 743 37.65 -18.63 -21.23
N VAL A 744 37.22 -17.97 -20.15
CA VAL A 744 36.50 -18.61 -19.04
C VAL A 744 35.03 -18.80 -19.45
N ALA A 745 34.60 -20.04 -19.71
CA ALA A 745 33.24 -20.35 -20.09
C ALA A 745 32.35 -20.57 -18.85
N ILE A 746 31.25 -19.83 -18.74
CA ILE A 746 30.30 -19.91 -17.63
C ILE A 746 28.97 -20.41 -18.18
N LEU A 747 28.71 -21.71 -18.04
CA LEU A 747 27.42 -22.32 -18.37
C LEU A 747 26.35 -21.86 -17.40
N VAL A 748 25.21 -21.39 -17.90
CA VAL A 748 24.06 -21.02 -17.06
C VAL A 748 22.79 -21.72 -17.53
N ASP A 749 22.13 -22.41 -16.60
CA ASP A 749 20.85 -23.09 -16.86
C ASP A 749 19.85 -22.90 -15.70
N ASP A 750 18.55 -23.16 -15.91
CA ASP A 750 17.57 -23.11 -14.81
C ASP A 750 17.60 -24.39 -14.00
N MET A 751 17.72 -25.55 -14.63
CA MET A 751 17.65 -26.80 -13.89
C MET A 751 18.47 -27.94 -14.50
N ILE A 752 19.07 -28.74 -13.62
CA ILE A 752 19.82 -29.94 -13.99
C ILE A 752 19.16 -31.16 -13.37
N ASP A 753 18.93 -32.19 -14.18
CA ASP A 753 18.22 -33.41 -13.77
C ASP A 753 19.09 -34.66 -13.92
N THR A 754 19.33 -35.14 -15.14
CA THR A 754 20.19 -36.31 -15.37
C THR A 754 21.68 -35.96 -15.50
N GLY A 755 22.00 -34.69 -15.75
CA GLY A 755 23.36 -34.21 -16.01
C GLY A 755 23.88 -34.47 -17.44
N ASN A 756 23.09 -35.08 -18.33
CA ASN A 756 23.50 -35.39 -19.70
C ASN A 756 23.78 -34.13 -20.52
N THR A 757 22.88 -33.14 -20.46
CA THR A 757 23.05 -31.85 -21.15
C THR A 757 24.32 -31.13 -20.68
N LEU A 758 24.54 -31.05 -19.37
CA LEU A 758 25.77 -30.48 -18.79
C LEU A 758 27.03 -31.23 -19.24
N THR A 759 26.98 -32.57 -19.26
CA THR A 759 28.11 -33.41 -19.70
C THR A 759 28.50 -33.12 -21.15
N LEU A 760 27.52 -33.03 -22.05
CA LEU A 760 27.75 -32.72 -23.46
C LEU A 760 28.29 -31.29 -23.63
N ALA A 761 27.71 -30.32 -22.92
CA ALA A 761 28.13 -28.91 -22.99
C ALA A 761 29.57 -28.73 -22.49
N ALA A 762 29.90 -29.31 -21.32
CA ALA A 762 31.23 -29.20 -20.72
C ALA A 762 32.31 -29.82 -21.62
N ARG A 763 32.06 -31.01 -22.19
CA ARG A 763 33.01 -31.64 -23.13
C ARG A 763 33.17 -30.83 -24.41
N SER A 764 32.07 -30.32 -24.97
CA SER A 764 32.12 -29.48 -26.17
C SER A 764 32.88 -28.19 -25.92
N LEU A 765 32.71 -27.53 -24.76
CA LEU A 765 33.49 -26.35 -24.39
C LEU A 765 35.00 -26.66 -24.30
N GLN A 766 35.35 -27.79 -23.70
CA GLN A 766 36.75 -28.23 -23.61
C GLN A 766 37.34 -28.50 -25.01
N GLU A 767 36.60 -29.19 -25.89
CA GLU A 767 37.00 -29.47 -27.27
C GLU A 767 37.17 -28.18 -28.11
N ASN A 768 36.35 -27.16 -27.85
CA ASN A 768 36.44 -25.85 -28.50
C ASN A 768 37.48 -24.91 -27.85
N GLY A 769 38.27 -25.39 -26.89
CA GLY A 769 39.41 -24.67 -26.32
C GLY A 769 39.07 -23.70 -25.20
N ALA A 770 37.97 -23.89 -24.48
CA ALA A 770 37.69 -23.11 -23.27
C ALA A 770 38.80 -23.30 -22.22
N LYS A 771 39.25 -22.20 -21.60
CA LYS A 771 40.36 -22.18 -20.64
C LYS A 771 39.98 -22.75 -19.28
N ARG A 772 38.78 -22.41 -18.81
CA ARG A 772 38.13 -22.90 -17.58
C ARG A 772 36.64 -22.98 -17.82
N ILE A 773 35.96 -23.90 -17.15
CA ILE A 773 34.53 -24.12 -17.34
C ILE A 773 33.84 -24.17 -15.98
N HIS A 774 32.94 -23.22 -15.74
CA HIS A 774 32.07 -23.20 -14.56
C HIS A 774 30.62 -23.38 -14.99
N ALA A 775 29.81 -24.03 -14.17
CA ALA A 775 28.38 -24.20 -14.42
C ALA A 775 27.58 -23.62 -13.27
N PHE A 776 26.53 -22.85 -13.57
CA PHE A 776 25.60 -22.24 -12.63
C PHE A 776 24.19 -22.68 -12.98
N VAL A 777 23.49 -23.30 -12.04
CA VAL A 777 22.15 -23.82 -12.27
C VAL A 777 21.23 -23.47 -11.12
N SER A 778 20.07 -22.88 -11.38
CA SER A 778 19.15 -22.50 -10.28
C SER A 778 18.71 -23.73 -9.49
N HIS A 779 18.24 -24.78 -10.14
CA HIS A 779 17.64 -25.96 -9.51
C HIS A 779 18.46 -27.23 -9.79
N GLY A 780 19.18 -27.72 -8.77
CA GLY A 780 19.86 -29.01 -8.81
C GLY A 780 18.93 -30.18 -8.48
N ILE A 781 18.27 -30.77 -9.49
CA ILE A 781 17.32 -31.89 -9.29
C ILE A 781 18.02 -33.23 -9.12
N PHE A 782 19.01 -33.52 -9.97
CA PHE A 782 19.89 -34.69 -9.86
C PHE A 782 19.21 -36.07 -9.72
N SER A 783 17.95 -36.24 -10.16
CA SER A 783 17.14 -37.44 -9.86
C SER A 783 17.76 -38.78 -10.31
N GLN A 784 18.54 -38.75 -11.40
CA GLN A 784 19.28 -39.90 -11.93
C GLN A 784 20.73 -39.54 -12.26
N ALA A 785 21.22 -38.41 -11.73
CA ALA A 785 22.57 -37.97 -12.00
C ALA A 785 23.56 -38.83 -11.20
N ARG A 786 24.56 -39.35 -11.89
CA ARG A 786 25.70 -39.98 -11.22
C ARG A 786 26.68 -38.88 -10.84
N MET A 787 26.71 -38.51 -9.55
CA MET A 787 27.64 -37.48 -9.05
C MET A 787 29.10 -37.79 -9.37
N SER A 788 29.49 -39.08 -9.42
CA SER A 788 30.82 -39.50 -9.87
C SER A 788 31.11 -39.16 -11.34
N VAL A 789 30.11 -39.08 -12.21
CA VAL A 789 30.28 -38.62 -13.60
C VAL A 789 30.51 -37.12 -13.62
N ILE A 790 29.74 -36.36 -12.84
CA ILE A 790 29.86 -34.89 -12.71
C ILE A 790 31.25 -34.52 -12.15
N GLU A 791 31.71 -35.24 -11.13
CA GLU A 791 33.05 -35.06 -10.55
C GLU A 791 34.16 -35.16 -11.61
N ASN A 792 34.01 -36.09 -12.56
CA ASN A 792 34.98 -36.31 -13.64
C ASN A 792 34.77 -35.44 -14.88
N LEU A 793 33.77 -34.55 -14.89
CA LEU A 793 33.59 -33.61 -16.00
C LEU A 793 34.72 -32.59 -16.05
N PRO A 794 35.04 -32.06 -17.25
CA PRO A 794 36.01 -30.97 -17.42
C PRO A 794 35.39 -29.64 -17.00
N ILE A 795 34.84 -29.57 -15.79
CA ILE A 795 34.37 -28.36 -15.13
C ILE A 795 35.20 -28.13 -13.87
N ASP A 796 35.48 -26.87 -13.59
CA ASP A 796 36.15 -26.38 -12.40
C ASP A 796 35.17 -26.33 -11.22
N THR A 797 33.92 -25.94 -11.47
CA THR A 797 32.90 -25.78 -10.41
C THR A 797 31.49 -25.95 -10.98
N LEU A 798 30.62 -26.62 -10.22
CA LEU A 798 29.17 -26.64 -10.43
C LEU A 798 28.49 -25.93 -9.26
N VAL A 799 27.86 -24.80 -9.52
CA VAL A 799 27.17 -23.98 -8.52
C VAL A 799 25.67 -24.17 -8.70
N VAL A 800 24.98 -24.56 -7.63
CA VAL A 800 23.52 -24.66 -7.59
C VAL A 800 22.96 -23.85 -6.43
N THR A 801 21.63 -23.66 -6.36
CA THR A 801 21.00 -23.10 -5.16
C THR A 801 20.42 -24.20 -4.26
N ASN A 802 20.17 -23.89 -2.98
CA ASN A 802 19.41 -24.76 -2.08
C ASN A 802 17.88 -24.62 -2.28
N THR A 803 17.39 -24.33 -3.49
CA THR A 803 15.97 -24.53 -3.83
C THR A 803 15.53 -25.98 -3.57
N LEU A 804 16.39 -26.94 -3.92
CA LEU A 804 16.28 -28.35 -3.52
C LEU A 804 17.40 -28.73 -2.54
N PRO A 805 17.23 -29.74 -1.65
CA PRO A 805 18.28 -30.21 -0.76
C PRO A 805 19.52 -30.71 -1.53
N GLN A 806 20.72 -30.27 -1.12
CA GLN A 806 21.98 -30.61 -1.83
C GLN A 806 23.05 -31.28 -0.97
N LYS A 807 22.89 -31.35 0.36
CA LYS A 807 23.95 -31.83 1.26
C LYS A 807 24.51 -33.21 0.87
N GLU A 808 23.64 -34.14 0.51
CA GLU A 808 24.08 -35.47 0.05
C GLU A 808 24.89 -35.41 -1.25
N HIS A 809 24.50 -34.54 -2.19
CA HIS A 809 25.22 -34.35 -3.45
C HIS A 809 26.58 -33.69 -3.24
N GLU A 810 26.70 -32.74 -2.32
CA GLU A 810 27.97 -32.07 -1.97
C GLU A 810 28.97 -33.05 -1.36
N HIS A 811 28.50 -34.00 -0.56
CA HIS A 811 29.36 -35.08 -0.04
C HIS A 811 29.87 -36.02 -1.15
N LEU A 812 29.13 -36.16 -2.25
CA LEU A 812 29.46 -37.06 -3.36
C LEU A 812 30.23 -36.38 -4.51
N CYS A 813 30.27 -35.05 -4.54
CA CYS A 813 30.91 -34.27 -5.60
C CYS A 813 31.58 -33.02 -5.02
N THR A 814 32.91 -33.01 -5.00
CA THR A 814 33.69 -31.91 -4.41
C THR A 814 33.62 -30.63 -5.23
N LYS A 815 33.21 -30.74 -6.49
CA LYS A 815 33.00 -29.60 -7.40
C LYS A 815 31.66 -28.90 -7.21
N LEU A 816 30.72 -29.52 -6.50
CA LEU A 816 29.38 -28.98 -6.26
C LEU A 816 29.42 -27.96 -5.11
N ILE A 817 28.85 -26.78 -5.34
CA ILE A 817 28.73 -25.72 -4.35
C ILE A 817 27.29 -25.23 -4.32
N THR A 818 26.71 -25.11 -3.14
CA THR A 818 25.34 -24.62 -2.97
C THR A 818 25.30 -23.19 -2.47
N ILE A 819 24.56 -22.33 -3.17
CA ILE A 819 24.21 -20.97 -2.76
C ILE A 819 22.93 -21.02 -1.91
N ASP A 820 22.98 -20.43 -0.71
CA ASP A 820 21.83 -20.29 0.17
C ASP A 820 20.87 -19.20 -0.30
N ILE A 821 19.60 -19.55 -0.53
CA ILE A 821 18.51 -18.66 -0.93
C ILE A 821 17.51 -18.39 0.20
N SER A 822 17.72 -18.93 1.40
CA SER A 822 16.81 -18.75 2.53
C SER A 822 16.59 -17.27 2.88
N HIS A 823 17.61 -16.42 2.69
CA HIS A 823 17.50 -14.97 2.88
C HIS A 823 16.57 -14.30 1.86
N LEU A 824 16.60 -14.71 0.58
CA LEU A 824 15.69 -14.20 -0.44
C LEU A 824 14.25 -14.60 -0.14
N ILE A 825 14.03 -15.86 0.25
CA ILE A 825 12.69 -16.36 0.60
C ILE A 825 12.17 -15.65 1.86
N ALA A 826 12.98 -15.57 2.92
CA ALA A 826 12.61 -14.90 4.16
C ALA A 826 12.22 -13.43 3.90
N GLU A 827 13.05 -12.69 3.17
CA GLU A 827 12.75 -11.31 2.84
C GLU A 827 11.52 -11.17 1.95
N SER A 828 11.28 -12.12 1.04
CA SER A 828 10.06 -12.15 0.22
C SER A 828 8.80 -12.40 1.06
N ILE A 829 8.85 -13.34 2.01
CA ILE A 829 7.77 -13.60 2.97
C ILE A 829 7.51 -12.36 3.82
N ARG A 830 8.56 -11.74 4.39
CA ARG A 830 8.45 -10.52 5.21
C ARG A 830 7.77 -9.39 4.44
N ARG A 831 8.22 -9.14 3.20
CA ARG A 831 7.64 -8.10 2.33
C ARG A 831 6.20 -8.42 1.94
N THR A 832 5.90 -9.67 1.62
CA THR A 832 4.54 -10.13 1.28
C THR A 832 3.58 -9.93 2.44
N HIS A 833 4.03 -10.24 3.67
CA HIS A 833 3.26 -10.04 4.88
C HIS A 833 2.99 -8.55 5.14
N ASN A 834 4.03 -7.72 5.01
CA ASN A 834 3.99 -6.29 5.31
C ASN A 834 3.41 -5.41 4.18
N GLY A 835 3.12 -5.97 3.01
CA GLY A 835 2.68 -5.21 1.83
C GLY A 835 3.78 -4.32 1.23
N GLU A 836 5.04 -4.68 1.44
CA GLU A 836 6.20 -3.97 0.90
C GLU A 836 6.55 -4.45 -0.53
N SER A 837 7.29 -3.62 -1.27
CA SER A 837 7.63 -3.95 -2.67
C SER A 837 8.66 -5.08 -2.76
N ILE A 838 8.30 -6.17 -3.42
CA ILE A 838 9.19 -7.32 -3.72
C ILE A 838 10.13 -7.01 -4.88
N SER A 839 9.75 -6.10 -5.78
CA SER A 839 10.57 -5.70 -6.93
C SER A 839 11.96 -5.13 -6.56
N LEU A 840 12.12 -4.68 -5.31
CA LEU A 840 13.40 -4.20 -4.79
C LEU A 840 14.45 -5.31 -4.62
N LEU A 841 14.03 -6.58 -4.57
CA LEU A 841 14.94 -7.74 -4.60
C LEU A 841 15.61 -7.94 -5.96
N PHE A 842 15.12 -7.28 -7.02
CA PHE A 842 15.56 -7.49 -8.40
C PHE A 842 16.32 -6.31 -9.01
N GLY A 843 16.51 -5.21 -8.26
CA GLY A 843 17.17 -3.98 -8.72
C GLY A 843 18.66 -3.86 -8.37
N GLU A 844 19.33 -2.84 -8.92
CA GLU A 844 20.77 -2.55 -8.72
C GLU A 844 21.20 -2.34 -7.25
N TRP A 845 20.25 -2.16 -6.33
CA TRP A 845 20.54 -2.04 -4.90
C TRP A 845 21.18 -3.28 -4.28
N ALA A 846 20.96 -4.48 -4.85
CA ALA A 846 21.58 -5.72 -4.39
C ALA A 846 23.13 -5.69 -4.43
N ASP A 847 23.73 -4.84 -5.29
CA ASP A 847 25.18 -4.65 -5.37
C ASP A 847 25.71 -3.67 -4.29
N SER A 848 24.84 -2.88 -3.64
CA SER A 848 25.22 -1.75 -2.77
C SER A 848 24.92 -1.93 -1.28
N ALA A 849 24.02 -2.85 -0.92
CA ALA A 849 23.87 -3.32 0.46
C ALA A 849 25.04 -4.26 0.76
N GLY A 850 26.09 -3.73 1.39
CA GLY A 850 27.32 -4.47 1.67
C GLY A 850 27.06 -5.84 2.29
N MET A 851 27.39 -6.90 1.57
CA MET A 851 27.66 -8.22 2.15
C MET A 851 29.01 -8.21 2.90
N ASN A 852 29.14 -7.28 3.84
CA ASN A 852 30.21 -7.25 4.82
C ASN A 852 29.53 -7.31 6.19
N GLY A 853 29.17 -8.52 6.61
CA GLY A 853 28.59 -8.78 7.92
C GLY A 853 27.36 -9.68 7.89
N TYR A 854 27.48 -10.89 7.35
CA TYR A 854 26.63 -12.04 7.67
C TYR A 854 27.45 -13.31 7.57
#